data_AF-A0A640KPS1-F1
#
_entry.id   AF-A0A640KPS1-F1
#
_cell.length_a   1.000
_cell.length_b   1.000
_cell.length_c   1.000
_cell.angle_alpha   90.00
_cell.angle_beta   90.00
_cell.angle_gamma   90.00
#
_symmetry.space_group_name_H-M   'P 1'
#
loop_
_entity.id
_entity.type
_entity.pdbx_description
1 polymer ?
#
loop_
_entity_poly.entity_id
_entity_poly.type
_entity_poly.pdbx_seq_one_letter_code
_entity_poly.pdbx_strand_id
1 'polypeptide(L)'
;MDSNAIRSVCDEEFVTDAMIEEVLHPPSECPSFTDTECTVTVATRGNAVRGHYPLIPAAACTSWSGVDPLSNIKNGNDDGSNQMHAGGSVESIVHCGGALLGNSPFELVDVSHSEITSDESGDFAFLTDGVHDADAYDLIRDYILYCKQQEKELEELEEECGRLEVEQQRLYGAAIAADMTRTASHTFAAPSRSPMNANEMATTDTDGVVSPAAVDEFNEAHIDLLKMCPYMNPYAVCEKLQPYFHGKPAINGYYTPVFKNGILYCCVAADGSWIFYNDSEQYRMDVKYIVSASSVITAGPNASVQQMASGEYGVQVTVWPQETEVLLVGQVNGFKNLCTAVPVNSDYTNPHAEASTASAQALLNRFAQQSGKSSVSLLTTEDVLKCCGAQGSKLAPAAECSDADHFVDPEFPPCNTSLYRKGVDDIFLWDMSWRRPRDYLPPAQRSEACLFAGALLPTDPCMGDFGDVYLCNAACVLAEHPTQVYRLFRHPISADAGSRERAVGAYRVTLNNSGWWTTTVVDSYFPASHKGPSLARCSYDQRKLWYPLLEKAYAKLHGSYAAIQCGNPLETLQDLTGYPTLHFYDEWAEVVQSSSSEGNPYNPQSEHLFTFLEEKLHGRGYIVCLSMPDEGPEEGPAVQMGMEYGMSYAVLRLVRHGNARLLQIRVPTVTLGRTGLWSAGSARWKQEPELARLCGMDGDGEPELATLWLDWSEALSMFEGGGVCCTRWEWAHDCRVRGFFNKGVPSFVLEVTVDDSVESANPVEAYCILSQEDDRSVDAENPTGSLCPLSISVSIHEDINEESEKASKTSEADQRIRYVCSADPDTPLKNLTYILARDTALQVTLQPSKHPYYVIPRTRTDSENKLFTVGFVSSTPVTKTGRLRIRMVRLPANSSVFRNRRGFSTKELQSVEDVQFQIRGPDGRVRAGSGGSIG
;
A
#
# COMPACT_ATOMS: atom_id res chain seq x y z
N MET A 1 -31.51 -31.51 1.38
CA MET A 1 -30.82 -31.67 0.08
C MET A 1 -30.31 -33.10 0.00
N ASP A 2 -30.35 -33.75 -1.17
CA ASP A 2 -29.89 -35.13 -1.37
C ASP A 2 -28.37 -35.14 -1.57
N SER A 3 -27.64 -35.93 -0.77
CA SER A 3 -26.18 -35.98 -0.78
C SER A 3 -25.61 -36.45 -2.13
N ASN A 4 -26.38 -37.22 -2.90
CA ASN A 4 -25.99 -37.69 -4.23
C ASN A 4 -25.98 -36.56 -5.28
N ALA A 5 -26.74 -35.49 -5.09
CA ALA A 5 -26.77 -34.35 -6.01
C ALA A 5 -25.60 -33.37 -5.79
N ILE A 6 -25.04 -33.33 -4.58
CA ILE A 6 -23.89 -32.47 -4.23
C ILE A 6 -22.60 -33.03 -4.81
N ARG A 7 -22.46 -34.37 -4.85
CA ARG A 7 -21.27 -35.03 -5.40
C ARG A 7 -21.19 -35.01 -6.93
N SER A 8 -22.28 -34.76 -7.65
CA SER A 8 -22.25 -34.76 -9.13
C SER A 8 -21.82 -33.44 -9.76
N VAL A 9 -21.60 -32.39 -8.95
CA VAL A 9 -21.29 -31.02 -9.42
C VAL A 9 -19.88 -30.57 -9.01
N CYS A 10 -19.24 -31.28 -8.07
CA CYS A 10 -17.91 -30.94 -7.57
C CYS A 10 -16.96 -32.12 -7.78
N ASP A 11 -15.76 -31.87 -8.33
CA ASP A 11 -14.70 -32.88 -8.48
C ASP A 11 -14.41 -33.58 -7.13
N GLU A 12 -14.29 -34.91 -7.15
CA GLU A 12 -14.24 -35.77 -5.96
C GLU A 12 -13.03 -35.52 -5.02
N GLU A 13 -12.07 -34.66 -5.40
CA GLU A 13 -10.90 -34.33 -4.57
C GLU A 13 -11.16 -33.24 -3.50
N PHE A 14 -12.31 -32.55 -3.51
CA PHE A 14 -12.54 -31.37 -2.64
C PHE A 14 -13.75 -31.43 -1.70
N VAL A 15 -14.51 -32.54 -1.65
CA VAL A 15 -15.68 -32.66 -0.75
C VAL A 15 -15.51 -33.84 0.20
N THR A 16 -15.19 -33.54 1.47
CA THR A 16 -15.10 -34.57 2.52
C THR A 16 -16.46 -34.84 3.17
N ASP A 17 -16.66 -36.06 3.70
CA ASP A 17 -17.91 -36.44 4.36
C ASP A 17 -18.26 -35.55 5.57
N ALA A 18 -17.25 -34.94 6.20
CA ALA A 18 -17.44 -33.99 7.30
C ALA A 18 -18.11 -32.67 6.85
N MET A 19 -17.80 -32.19 5.64
CA MET A 19 -18.40 -30.97 5.08
C MET A 19 -19.86 -31.20 4.68
N ILE A 20 -20.21 -32.43 4.28
CA ILE A 20 -21.59 -32.81 3.98
C ILE A 20 -22.42 -32.93 5.26
N GLU A 21 -21.86 -33.43 6.36
CA GLU A 21 -22.54 -33.46 7.67
C GLU A 21 -22.82 -32.07 8.23
N GLU A 22 -21.89 -31.13 8.09
CA GLU A 22 -22.04 -29.75 8.58
C GLU A 22 -23.17 -28.99 7.87
N VAL A 23 -23.36 -29.24 6.57
CA VAL A 23 -24.44 -28.66 5.75
C VAL A 23 -25.80 -29.29 6.05
N LEU A 24 -25.83 -30.59 6.40
CA LEU A 24 -27.08 -31.30 6.65
C LEU A 24 -27.57 -31.16 8.11
N HIS A 25 -26.67 -30.88 9.06
CA HIS A 25 -26.98 -30.78 10.48
C HIS A 25 -26.30 -29.57 11.14
N PRO A 26 -26.84 -28.35 10.97
CA PRO A 26 -26.34 -27.19 11.70
C PRO A 26 -26.53 -27.39 13.21
N PRO A 27 -25.58 -26.98 14.07
CA PRO A 27 -25.64 -27.22 15.50
C PRO A 27 -26.83 -26.49 16.13
N SER A 28 -27.75 -27.26 16.71
CA SER A 28 -28.84 -26.77 17.55
C SER A 28 -28.33 -26.54 18.97
N GLU A 29 -28.30 -25.28 19.42
CA GLU A 29 -28.74 -24.79 20.75
C GLU A 29 -28.21 -23.37 21.02
N CYS A 30 -29.09 -22.37 20.91
CA CYS A 30 -28.91 -21.05 21.51
C CYS A 30 -29.59 -21.04 22.89
N PRO A 31 -28.91 -20.68 24.00
CA PRO A 31 -29.59 -20.36 25.24
C PRO A 31 -30.29 -19.01 25.09
N SER A 32 -31.57 -18.97 25.43
CA SER A 32 -32.37 -17.75 25.51
C SER A 32 -31.81 -16.80 26.59
N PHE A 33 -31.41 -15.60 26.18
CA PHE A 33 -31.14 -14.49 27.09
C PHE A 33 -32.18 -13.39 26.88
N THR A 34 -32.81 -13.01 27.99
CA THR A 34 -33.76 -11.92 28.11
C THR A 34 -33.05 -10.55 28.16
N ASP A 35 -33.63 -9.59 27.45
CA ASP A 35 -33.44 -8.13 27.49
C ASP A 35 -32.02 -7.59 27.70
N THR A 36 -31.31 -7.31 26.60
CA THR A 36 -30.53 -6.07 26.41
C THR A 36 -30.06 -5.97 24.95
N GLU A 37 -30.47 -4.92 24.23
CA GLU A 37 -30.01 -4.62 22.87
C GLU A 37 -28.49 -4.43 22.86
N CYS A 38 -27.75 -5.35 22.23
CA CYS A 38 -26.31 -5.28 22.07
C CYS A 38 -25.99 -5.48 20.59
N THR A 39 -25.41 -4.46 19.94
CA THR A 39 -25.12 -4.49 18.51
C THR A 39 -23.67 -4.90 18.26
N VAL A 40 -23.47 -5.80 17.31
CA VAL A 40 -22.15 -6.09 16.73
C VAL A 40 -22.15 -5.45 15.36
N THR A 41 -21.20 -4.55 15.13
CA THR A 41 -21.00 -3.93 13.83
C THR A 41 -19.71 -4.51 13.25
N VAL A 42 -19.79 -5.04 12.04
CA VAL A 42 -18.61 -5.43 11.27
C VAL A 42 -18.21 -4.18 10.50
N ALA A 43 -16.99 -3.69 10.71
CA ALA A 43 -16.41 -2.76 9.75
C ALA A 43 -16.22 -3.56 8.45
N THR A 44 -17.00 -3.24 7.42
CA THR A 44 -16.85 -3.84 6.10
C THR A 44 -15.41 -3.60 5.66
N ARG A 45 -14.62 -4.69 5.57
CA ARG A 45 -13.43 -4.65 4.72
C ARG A 45 -13.97 -4.26 3.34
N GLY A 46 -13.49 -3.15 2.77
CA GLY A 46 -13.52 -3.00 1.31
C GLY A 46 -13.01 -4.33 0.73
N ASN A 47 -13.68 -4.84 -0.30
CA ASN A 47 -13.54 -6.20 -0.82
C ASN A 47 -12.12 -6.53 -1.32
N ALA A 48 -11.13 -6.63 -0.44
CA ALA A 48 -9.92 -7.39 -0.66
C ALA A 48 -10.24 -8.84 -0.26
N VAL A 49 -10.96 -9.53 -1.15
CA VAL A 49 -11.04 -10.99 -1.08
C VAL A 49 -9.59 -11.49 -1.19
N ARG A 50 -9.12 -12.26 -0.19
CA ARG A 50 -7.89 -13.06 -0.30
C ARG A 50 -8.12 -14.15 -1.35
N GLY A 51 -8.10 -13.76 -2.62
CA GLY A 51 -8.08 -14.64 -3.76
C GLY A 51 -6.63 -14.98 -4.08
N HIS A 52 -6.35 -16.25 -4.38
CA HIS A 52 -5.08 -16.63 -4.99
C HIS A 52 -4.91 -15.85 -6.29
N TYR A 53 -3.93 -14.94 -6.32
CA TYR A 53 -3.53 -14.25 -7.54
C TYR A 53 -2.59 -15.14 -8.37
N PRO A 54 -2.93 -15.47 -9.63
CA PRO A 54 -1.94 -15.64 -10.67
C PRO A 54 -1.57 -14.25 -11.22
N LEU A 55 -0.31 -13.87 -11.08
CA LEU A 55 0.25 -12.69 -11.76
C LEU A 55 0.23 -12.91 -13.28
N ILE A 56 -0.55 -12.11 -14.02
CA ILE A 56 -0.47 -11.98 -15.49
C ILE A 56 -0.55 -10.49 -15.83
N PRO A 57 0.43 -9.90 -16.55
CA PRO A 57 0.17 -8.74 -17.39
C PRO A 57 -0.44 -9.23 -18.71
N ALA A 58 -1.59 -8.69 -19.09
CA ALA A 58 -2.33 -9.14 -20.26
C ALA A 58 -1.54 -8.85 -21.55
N ALA A 59 -1.16 -9.91 -22.27
CA ALA A 59 -1.20 -9.95 -23.73
C ALA A 59 -1.34 -11.39 -24.24
N ALA A 60 -2.34 -11.56 -25.13
CA ALA A 60 -2.58 -12.62 -26.10
C ALA A 60 -3.60 -13.76 -25.76
N CYS A 61 -4.80 -13.56 -26.33
CA CYS A 61 -5.62 -14.50 -27.11
C CYS A 61 -6.27 -15.74 -26.46
N THR A 62 -7.58 -15.62 -26.27
CA THR A 62 -8.66 -16.57 -26.63
C THR A 62 -8.30 -18.01 -26.96
N SER A 63 -8.77 -18.96 -26.16
CA SER A 63 -9.86 -19.89 -26.52
C SER A 63 -9.92 -21.07 -25.54
N TRP A 64 -11.11 -21.37 -25.02
CA TRP A 64 -11.74 -22.70 -25.09
C TRP A 64 -13.09 -22.65 -24.36
N SER A 65 -14.14 -22.68 -25.17
CA SER A 65 -15.49 -23.05 -24.77
C SER A 65 -15.94 -24.19 -25.66
N GLY A 66 -16.48 -25.23 -25.05
CA GLY A 66 -17.35 -26.19 -25.72
C GLY A 66 -17.19 -27.58 -25.15
N VAL A 67 -18.21 -28.05 -24.41
CA VAL A 67 -19.03 -29.23 -24.77
C VAL A 67 -20.38 -29.14 -24.02
N ASP A 68 -21.46 -28.86 -24.76
CA ASP A 68 -22.86 -29.26 -24.52
C ASP A 68 -23.04 -30.75 -24.98
N PRO A 69 -24.12 -31.54 -24.71
CA PRO A 69 -25.55 -31.14 -24.82
C PRO A 69 -26.63 -31.96 -24.03
N LEU A 70 -27.90 -31.59 -24.30
CA LEU A 70 -29.18 -32.36 -24.25
C LEU A 70 -30.09 -32.07 -23.04
N SER A 71 -31.41 -31.88 -23.13
CA SER A 71 -32.36 -31.73 -24.24
C SER A 71 -33.76 -31.42 -23.64
N ASN A 72 -34.56 -30.60 -24.32
CA ASN A 72 -36.04 -30.59 -24.41
C ASN A 72 -36.91 -31.11 -23.23
N ILE A 73 -37.93 -30.33 -22.81
CA ILE A 73 -39.38 -30.70 -22.84
C ILE A 73 -40.28 -29.59 -22.21
N LYS A 74 -41.14 -29.03 -23.09
CA LYS A 74 -42.56 -28.63 -22.98
C LYS A 74 -43.14 -27.81 -21.80
N ASN A 75 -43.84 -26.76 -22.24
CA ASN A 75 -45.00 -26.06 -21.67
C ASN A 75 -46.05 -26.93 -20.94
N GLY A 76 -46.70 -26.34 -19.93
CA GLY A 76 -47.98 -26.79 -19.38
C GLY A 76 -48.59 -25.79 -18.37
N ASN A 77 -49.79 -25.32 -18.69
CA ASN A 77 -50.64 -24.33 -18.01
C ASN A 77 -51.36 -24.84 -16.73
N ASP A 78 -51.94 -23.84 -16.02
CA ASP A 78 -53.24 -23.81 -15.30
C ASP A 78 -53.31 -23.91 -13.75
N ASP A 79 -53.75 -22.78 -13.18
CA ASP A 79 -54.87 -22.51 -12.26
C ASP A 79 -55.03 -23.18 -10.88
N GLY A 80 -55.32 -22.34 -9.87
CA GLY A 80 -56.29 -22.69 -8.81
C GLY A 80 -56.02 -22.21 -7.36
N SER A 81 -56.51 -21.01 -7.03
CA SER A 81 -56.96 -20.46 -5.72
C SER A 81 -56.91 -21.30 -4.41
N ASN A 82 -56.40 -20.72 -3.31
CA ASN A 82 -57.20 -20.26 -2.14
C ASN A 82 -56.37 -19.70 -0.95
N GLN A 83 -56.98 -18.75 -0.23
CA GLN A 83 -56.48 -17.94 0.90
C GLN A 83 -56.24 -18.70 2.21
N MET A 84 -55.28 -18.27 3.06
CA MET A 84 -55.49 -17.78 4.44
C MET A 84 -54.18 -17.29 5.13
N HIS A 85 -54.34 -16.34 6.05
CA HIS A 85 -53.36 -15.52 6.78
C HIS A 85 -52.34 -16.24 7.67
N ALA A 86 -51.11 -15.68 7.74
CA ALA A 86 -50.37 -15.43 8.99
C ALA A 86 -49.19 -14.46 8.73
N GLY A 87 -48.94 -13.53 9.66
CA GLY A 87 -47.91 -12.50 9.55
C GLY A 87 -46.49 -13.01 9.84
N GLY A 88 -45.52 -12.30 9.25
CA GLY A 88 -44.09 -12.45 9.48
C GLY A 88 -43.34 -11.56 8.49
N SER A 89 -42.75 -10.46 8.97
CA SER A 89 -41.87 -9.60 8.19
C SER A 89 -40.54 -10.32 7.95
N VAL A 90 -40.33 -10.78 6.73
CA VAL A 90 -39.06 -11.34 6.24
C VAL A 90 -38.43 -10.31 5.31
N GLU A 91 -37.15 -10.05 5.57
CA GLU A 91 -36.21 -9.24 4.79
C GLU A 91 -36.23 -9.66 3.32
N SER A 92 -36.48 -8.70 2.43
CA SER A 92 -36.42 -8.88 0.99
C SER A 92 -35.01 -8.57 0.49
N ILE A 93 -34.30 -9.59 0.02
CA ILE A 93 -33.10 -9.45 -0.84
C ILE A 93 -33.59 -9.33 -2.28
N VAL A 94 -33.33 -8.19 -2.92
CA VAL A 94 -33.66 -7.93 -4.34
C VAL A 94 -32.37 -8.00 -5.15
N HIS A 95 -32.27 -8.96 -6.06
CA HIS A 95 -31.26 -8.99 -7.12
C HIS A 95 -31.79 -8.27 -8.36
N CYS A 96 -31.06 -7.26 -8.86
CA CYS A 96 -31.28 -6.67 -10.17
C CYS A 96 -30.01 -6.82 -11.03
N GLY A 97 -30.05 -7.75 -11.98
CA GLY A 97 -29.10 -7.81 -13.09
C GLY A 97 -29.75 -7.23 -14.35
N GLY A 98 -29.01 -6.41 -15.10
CA GLY A 98 -29.45 -5.88 -16.39
C GLY A 98 -28.26 -5.58 -17.28
N ALA A 99 -28.12 -6.36 -18.35
CA ALA A 99 -27.20 -6.10 -19.46
C ALA A 99 -28.03 -5.76 -20.71
N LEU A 100 -27.67 -4.68 -21.40
CA LEU A 100 -28.18 -4.30 -22.72
C LEU A 100 -26.97 -4.24 -23.67
N LEU A 101 -26.95 -5.06 -24.72
CA LEU A 101 -26.07 -4.91 -25.87
C LEU A 101 -26.94 -4.75 -27.12
N GLY A 102 -26.73 -3.66 -27.84
CA GLY A 102 -27.35 -3.38 -29.13
C GLY A 102 -26.41 -3.76 -30.28
N ASN A 103 -26.96 -4.39 -31.33
CA ASN A 103 -26.26 -4.78 -32.55
C ASN A 103 -26.47 -3.75 -33.67
N SER A 104 -25.43 -3.51 -34.49
CA SER A 104 -25.55 -3.03 -35.88
C SER A 104 -24.63 -3.83 -36.81
N PRO A 105 -25.02 -4.15 -38.06
CA PRO A 105 -24.21 -4.99 -38.95
C PRO A 105 -23.30 -4.17 -39.87
N PHE A 106 -22.10 -4.69 -40.17
CA PHE A 106 -21.18 -4.18 -41.20
C PHE A 106 -21.20 -5.09 -42.44
N GLU A 107 -21.14 -4.49 -43.63
CA GLU A 107 -21.09 -5.17 -44.95
C GLU A 107 -19.66 -5.65 -45.26
N LEU A 108 -19.50 -6.92 -45.68
CA LEU A 108 -18.24 -7.52 -46.15
C LEU A 108 -18.02 -7.27 -47.65
N VAL A 109 -16.77 -6.94 -48.01
CA VAL A 109 -16.29 -6.76 -49.39
C VAL A 109 -15.83 -8.11 -49.98
N ASP A 110 -16.19 -8.34 -51.24
CA ASP A 110 -16.01 -9.62 -51.96
C ASP A 110 -14.57 -9.81 -52.47
N VAL A 111 -13.82 -10.77 -51.92
CA VAL A 111 -12.43 -11.11 -52.30
C VAL A 111 -12.39 -12.51 -52.92
N SER A 112 -11.68 -12.68 -54.03
CA SER A 112 -11.76 -13.88 -54.87
C SER A 112 -11.12 -15.13 -54.25
N HIS A 113 -11.75 -16.29 -54.46
CA HIS A 113 -11.40 -17.63 -53.95
C HIS A 113 -9.92 -18.07 -54.09
N SER A 114 -9.15 -17.48 -55.00
CA SER A 114 -7.75 -17.86 -55.24
C SER A 114 -6.73 -17.27 -54.26
N GLU A 115 -7.08 -16.25 -53.47
CA GLU A 115 -6.14 -15.60 -52.52
C GLU A 115 -6.16 -16.23 -51.12
N ILE A 116 -7.19 -17.01 -50.79
CA ILE A 116 -7.36 -17.65 -49.46
C ILE A 116 -6.59 -18.99 -49.40
N THR A 117 -6.50 -19.71 -50.51
CA THR A 117 -5.86 -21.03 -50.57
C THR A 117 -4.36 -20.97 -50.83
N SER A 118 -3.79 -19.78 -50.99
CA SER A 118 -2.35 -19.56 -51.22
C SER A 118 -1.66 -18.80 -50.09
N ASP A 119 -2.15 -18.88 -48.84
CA ASP A 119 -1.40 -18.32 -47.73
C ASP A 119 0.00 -18.99 -47.66
N GLU A 120 1.05 -18.19 -47.51
CA GLU A 120 2.41 -18.72 -47.40
C GLU A 120 2.67 -19.29 -45.97
N SER A 121 1.74 -19.10 -45.03
CA SER A 121 1.83 -19.58 -43.65
C SER A 121 1.31 -21.00 -43.44
N GLY A 122 0.45 -21.52 -44.33
CA GLY A 122 -0.18 -22.84 -44.25
C GLY A 122 -1.35 -22.93 -43.26
N ASP A 123 -1.76 -21.80 -42.64
CA ASP A 123 -2.69 -21.79 -41.50
C ASP A 123 -4.11 -22.16 -41.92
N PHE A 124 -4.55 -21.74 -43.12
CA PHE A 124 -5.87 -22.11 -43.63
C PHE A 124 -5.99 -23.62 -43.89
N ALA A 125 -4.93 -24.24 -44.42
CA ALA A 125 -4.90 -25.67 -44.67
C ALA A 125 -4.84 -26.48 -43.36
N PHE A 126 -4.21 -25.94 -42.32
CA PHE A 126 -4.16 -26.55 -40.99
C PHE A 126 -5.51 -26.44 -40.25
N LEU A 127 -6.16 -25.28 -40.29
CA LEU A 127 -7.44 -25.03 -39.59
C LEU A 127 -8.65 -25.70 -40.25
N THR A 128 -8.54 -26.06 -41.52
CA THR A 128 -9.62 -26.72 -42.26
C THR A 128 -9.40 -28.23 -42.47
N ASP A 129 -8.29 -28.78 -41.96
CA ASP A 129 -8.01 -30.22 -42.06
C ASP A 129 -9.03 -31.02 -41.23
N GLY A 130 -9.87 -31.79 -41.92
CA GLY A 130 -10.97 -32.56 -41.32
C GLY A 130 -12.31 -31.82 -41.18
N VAL A 131 -12.44 -30.58 -41.64
CA VAL A 131 -13.72 -29.85 -41.67
C VAL A 131 -14.51 -30.27 -42.92
N HIS A 132 -15.61 -31.01 -42.73
CA HIS A 132 -16.47 -31.51 -43.81
C HIS A 132 -17.78 -30.72 -43.97
N ASP A 133 -18.03 -29.78 -43.07
CA ASP A 133 -19.19 -28.90 -43.09
C ASP A 133 -18.87 -27.59 -43.82
N ALA A 134 -19.68 -27.27 -44.83
CA ALA A 134 -19.44 -26.14 -45.72
C ALA A 134 -19.62 -24.80 -45.00
N ASP A 135 -20.58 -24.71 -44.07
CA ASP A 135 -20.86 -23.48 -43.33
C ASP A 135 -19.74 -23.16 -42.34
N ALA A 136 -19.15 -24.20 -41.71
CA ALA A 136 -17.99 -24.05 -40.84
C ALA A 136 -16.72 -23.65 -41.61
N TYR A 137 -16.53 -24.20 -42.82
CA TYR A 137 -15.41 -23.83 -43.69
C TYR A 137 -15.48 -22.35 -44.12
N ASP A 138 -16.68 -21.90 -44.47
CA ASP A 138 -16.95 -20.51 -44.86
C ASP A 138 -16.76 -19.54 -43.69
N LEU A 139 -17.16 -19.92 -42.48
CA LEU A 139 -16.94 -19.10 -41.28
C LEU A 139 -15.44 -18.95 -40.93
N ILE A 140 -14.66 -20.04 -41.01
CA ILE A 140 -13.21 -20.02 -40.77
C ILE A 140 -12.51 -19.14 -41.81
N ARG A 141 -12.94 -19.25 -43.07
CA ARG A 141 -12.46 -18.41 -44.17
C ARG A 141 -12.72 -16.93 -43.90
N ASP A 142 -13.95 -16.57 -43.54
CA ASP A 142 -14.35 -15.18 -43.34
C ASP A 142 -13.62 -14.57 -42.13
N TYR A 143 -13.36 -15.36 -41.10
CA TYR A 143 -12.54 -14.97 -39.95
C TYR A 143 -11.07 -14.69 -40.33
N ILE A 144 -10.47 -15.54 -41.17
CA ILE A 144 -9.07 -15.34 -41.62
C ILE A 144 -8.95 -14.13 -42.54
N LEU A 145 -9.94 -13.89 -43.40
CA LEU A 145 -10.02 -12.67 -44.20
C LEU A 145 -10.12 -11.42 -43.32
N TYR A 146 -10.92 -11.47 -42.25
CA TYR A 146 -11.01 -10.39 -41.27
C TYR A 146 -9.66 -10.14 -40.57
N CYS A 147 -8.97 -11.18 -40.11
CA CYS A 147 -7.64 -11.03 -39.49
C CYS A 147 -6.61 -10.43 -40.45
N LYS A 148 -6.55 -10.88 -41.71
CA LYS A 148 -5.64 -10.32 -42.72
C LYS A 148 -5.95 -8.86 -43.04
N GLN A 149 -7.23 -8.48 -43.04
CA GLN A 149 -7.64 -7.09 -43.22
C GLN A 149 -7.17 -6.22 -42.05
N GLN A 150 -7.27 -6.72 -40.81
CA GLN A 150 -6.78 -6.02 -39.62
C GLN A 150 -5.25 -5.90 -39.59
N GLU A 151 -4.51 -6.94 -40.00
CA GLU A 151 -3.04 -6.88 -40.13
C GLU A 151 -2.60 -5.83 -41.14
N LYS A 152 -3.30 -5.73 -42.29
CA LYS A 152 -3.00 -4.72 -43.31
C LYS A 152 -3.31 -3.31 -42.82
N GLU A 153 -4.42 -3.10 -42.12
CA GLU A 153 -4.75 -1.81 -41.51
C GLU A 153 -3.71 -1.41 -40.45
N LEU A 154 -3.16 -2.38 -39.71
CA LEU A 154 -2.09 -2.17 -38.75
C LEU A 154 -0.77 -1.80 -39.44
N GLU A 155 -0.39 -2.48 -40.53
CA GLU A 155 0.81 -2.14 -41.32
C GLU A 155 0.71 -0.72 -41.92
N GLU A 156 -0.46 -0.33 -42.44
CA GLU A 156 -0.69 1.02 -42.98
C GLU A 156 -0.59 2.09 -41.88
N LEU A 157 -1.08 1.81 -40.67
CA LEU A 157 -0.94 2.66 -39.49
C LEU A 157 0.51 2.75 -38.99
N GLU A 158 1.25 1.65 -38.99
CA GLU A 158 2.68 1.63 -38.62
C GLU A 158 3.52 2.44 -39.62
N GLU A 159 3.21 2.36 -40.92
CA GLU A 159 3.87 3.17 -41.95
C GLU A 159 3.52 4.67 -41.82
N GLU A 160 2.29 5.00 -41.43
CA GLU A 160 1.89 6.38 -41.11
C GLU A 160 2.58 6.91 -39.85
N CYS A 161 2.65 6.12 -38.78
CA CYS A 161 3.42 6.44 -37.57
C CYS A 161 4.90 6.67 -37.88
N GLY A 162 5.53 5.79 -38.66
CA GLY A 162 6.93 5.96 -39.08
C GLY A 162 7.15 7.24 -39.90
N ARG A 163 6.22 7.61 -40.79
CA ARG A 163 6.27 8.89 -41.51
C ARG A 163 6.12 10.10 -40.58
N LEU A 164 5.23 10.03 -39.60
CA LEU A 164 5.01 11.10 -38.62
C LEU A 164 6.21 11.26 -37.68
N GLU A 165 6.87 10.17 -37.27
CA GLU A 165 8.09 10.22 -36.46
C GLU A 165 9.26 10.85 -37.21
N VAL A 166 9.46 10.51 -38.48
CA VAL A 166 10.49 11.14 -39.33
C VAL A 166 10.21 12.63 -39.50
N GLU A 167 8.95 13.03 -39.67
CA GLU A 167 8.57 14.44 -39.77
C GLU A 167 8.73 15.17 -38.43
N GLN A 168 8.40 14.53 -37.31
CA GLN A 168 8.63 15.06 -35.97
C GLN A 168 10.12 15.28 -35.70
N GLN A 169 10.98 14.31 -36.03
CA GLN A 169 12.43 14.43 -35.90
C GLN A 169 12.98 15.56 -36.79
N ARG A 170 12.44 15.73 -38.00
CA ARG A 170 12.80 16.82 -38.91
C ARG A 170 12.42 18.19 -38.33
N LEU A 171 11.21 18.31 -37.77
CA LEU A 171 10.72 19.53 -37.13
C LEU A 171 11.51 19.86 -35.85
N TYR A 172 11.87 18.85 -35.05
CA TYR A 172 12.68 18.99 -33.86
C TYR A 172 14.11 19.44 -34.20
N GLY A 173 14.72 18.83 -35.21
CA GLY A 173 16.03 19.23 -35.73
C GLY A 173 16.01 20.66 -36.29
N ALA A 174 14.94 21.05 -36.98
CA ALA A 174 14.76 22.42 -37.47
C ALA A 174 14.57 23.44 -36.33
N ALA A 175 13.84 23.07 -35.27
CA ALA A 175 13.65 23.90 -34.08
C ALA A 175 14.96 24.11 -33.31
N ILE A 176 15.76 23.04 -33.13
CA ILE A 176 17.09 23.11 -32.50
C ILE A 176 18.04 23.98 -33.35
N ALA A 177 18.03 23.82 -34.68
CA ALA A 177 18.85 24.64 -35.56
C ALA A 177 18.44 26.14 -35.53
N ALA A 178 17.14 26.43 -35.43
CA ALA A 178 16.60 27.78 -35.27
C ALA A 178 16.96 28.41 -33.91
N ASP A 179 16.99 27.60 -32.85
CA ASP A 179 17.36 28.04 -31.50
C ASP A 179 18.87 28.26 -31.36
N MET A 180 19.69 27.42 -32.01
CA MET A 180 21.14 27.63 -32.09
C MET A 180 21.51 28.89 -32.88
N THR A 181 20.75 29.23 -33.93
CA THR A 181 20.93 30.49 -34.67
C THR A 181 20.44 31.73 -33.90
N ARG A 182 19.42 31.59 -33.04
CA ARG A 182 19.00 32.64 -32.08
C ARG A 182 20.03 32.86 -30.97
N THR A 183 20.59 31.78 -30.43
CA THR A 183 21.54 31.85 -29.32
C THR A 183 22.90 32.41 -29.77
N ALA A 184 23.27 32.21 -31.03
CA ALA A 184 24.46 32.84 -31.64
C ALA A 184 24.30 34.35 -31.91
N SER A 185 23.08 34.90 -31.91
CA SER A 185 22.80 36.32 -32.18
C SER A 185 22.50 37.18 -30.94
N HIS A 186 22.48 36.57 -29.74
CA HIS A 186 22.30 37.25 -28.45
C HIS A 186 23.49 37.04 -27.51
N THR A 187 24.69 37.39 -27.96
CA THR A 187 25.78 37.79 -27.05
C THR A 187 25.97 39.30 -27.17
N PHE A 188 25.92 40.00 -26.02
CA PHE A 188 25.95 41.46 -25.78
C PHE A 188 24.60 42.12 -25.44
N ALA A 189 24.24 42.06 -24.15
CA ALA A 189 23.81 43.20 -23.33
C ALA A 189 23.35 42.69 -21.95
N ALA A 190 24.13 42.94 -20.91
CA ALA A 190 23.71 42.74 -19.53
C ALA A 190 22.94 43.98 -19.03
N PRO A 191 21.79 43.83 -18.37
CA PRO A 191 21.31 44.82 -17.41
C PRO A 191 21.37 44.26 -15.99
N SER A 192 22.02 45.03 -15.12
CA SER A 192 22.04 44.88 -13.67
C SER A 192 20.62 44.82 -13.08
N ARG A 193 20.29 43.74 -12.39
CA ARG A 193 19.23 43.70 -11.37
C ARG A 193 19.78 43.11 -10.08
N SER A 194 19.62 43.89 -9.01
CA SER A 194 20.06 43.61 -7.65
C SER A 194 19.38 42.37 -7.07
N PRO A 195 20.05 41.61 -6.17
CA PRO A 195 19.45 40.46 -5.52
C PRO A 195 18.36 40.92 -4.54
N MET A 196 17.14 40.40 -4.73
CA MET A 196 16.08 40.51 -3.72
C MET A 196 16.41 39.58 -2.55
N ASN A 197 16.22 40.13 -1.35
CA ASN A 197 16.62 39.58 -0.06
C ASN A 197 15.97 38.23 0.24
N ALA A 198 16.80 37.24 0.53
CA ALA A 198 16.47 36.14 1.42
C ALA A 198 16.44 36.68 2.87
N ASN A 199 15.29 37.19 3.30
CA ASN A 199 14.98 37.44 4.71
C ASN A 199 13.51 37.85 4.83
N GLU A 200 12.61 36.86 4.85
CA GLU A 200 11.25 37.05 5.38
C GLU A 200 10.71 35.70 5.85
N MET A 201 11.24 35.21 6.98
CA MET A 201 10.58 34.21 7.81
C MET A 201 11.03 34.35 9.27
N ALA A 202 10.61 35.45 9.89
CA ALA A 202 10.73 35.82 11.30
C ALA A 202 9.97 37.17 11.43
N THR A 203 8.92 37.43 12.21
CA THR A 203 8.27 36.90 13.43
C THR A 203 6.83 37.52 13.43
N THR A 204 5.83 37.06 14.18
CA THR A 204 5.63 37.38 15.60
C THR A 204 4.65 36.39 16.26
N ASP A 205 5.18 35.52 17.13
CA ASP A 205 4.46 35.12 18.34
C ASP A 205 4.68 36.21 19.39
N THR A 206 3.58 36.73 19.93
CA THR A 206 3.60 37.55 21.14
C THR A 206 3.81 36.64 22.34
N ASP A 207 5.06 36.27 22.61
CA ASP A 207 5.63 36.16 23.95
C ASP A 207 7.12 35.82 23.81
N GLY A 208 7.97 36.70 24.34
CA GLY A 208 9.41 36.71 24.08
C GLY A 208 10.14 35.47 24.62
N VAL A 209 10.37 34.49 23.75
CA VAL A 209 11.44 33.50 23.86
C VAL A 209 12.15 33.40 22.51
N VAL A 210 13.42 33.79 22.50
CA VAL A 210 14.30 33.64 21.33
C VAL A 210 14.45 32.14 21.03
N SER A 211 13.96 31.71 19.86
CA SER A 211 14.16 30.35 19.36
C SER A 211 15.66 30.08 19.15
N PRO A 212 16.24 29.04 19.77
CA PRO A 212 17.62 28.64 19.47
C PRO A 212 17.68 28.15 18.01
N ALA A 213 18.69 28.60 17.26
CA ALA A 213 18.94 28.16 15.89
C ALA A 213 18.70 26.65 15.74
N ALA A 214 17.83 26.25 14.80
CA ALA A 214 17.44 24.86 14.60
C ALA A 214 18.69 24.00 14.44
N VAL A 215 18.94 23.13 15.42
CA VAL A 215 20.01 22.13 15.35
C VAL A 215 19.69 21.23 14.17
N ASP A 216 20.63 21.09 13.24
CA ASP A 216 20.54 20.16 12.11
C ASP A 216 20.57 18.71 12.62
N GLU A 217 19.42 18.22 13.08
CA GLU A 217 19.25 16.92 13.74
C GLU A 217 19.62 15.75 12.82
N PHE A 218 19.51 15.94 11.50
CA PHE A 218 19.79 14.93 10.50
C PHE A 218 21.21 15.03 9.88
N ASN A 219 21.93 16.12 10.15
CA ASN A 219 23.24 16.48 9.57
C ASN A 219 23.19 16.69 8.05
N GLU A 220 22.13 17.33 7.55
CA GLU A 220 21.89 17.49 6.12
C GLU A 220 22.05 18.95 5.64
N ALA A 221 22.41 19.89 6.52
CA ALA A 221 22.59 21.31 6.17
C ALA A 221 23.74 21.59 5.20
N HIS A 222 24.62 20.62 4.96
CA HIS A 222 25.74 20.70 4.02
C HIS A 222 25.37 20.24 2.60
N ILE A 223 24.14 19.77 2.40
CA ILE A 223 23.64 19.31 1.10
C ILE A 223 23.23 20.53 0.27
N ASP A 224 23.84 20.68 -0.90
CA ASP A 224 23.48 21.73 -1.84
C ASP A 224 22.12 21.43 -2.49
N LEU A 225 21.07 22.10 -2.01
CA LEU A 225 19.70 21.97 -2.50
C LEU A 225 19.53 22.46 -3.95
N LEU A 226 20.43 23.32 -4.44
CA LEU A 226 20.41 23.85 -5.82
C LEU A 226 21.20 22.96 -6.79
N LYS A 227 22.06 22.10 -6.25
CA LYS A 227 22.64 20.98 -7.01
C LYS A 227 21.53 19.95 -7.20
N MET A 228 20.64 20.25 -8.14
CA MET A 228 19.74 19.26 -8.71
C MET A 228 20.62 18.03 -8.99
N CYS A 229 20.27 16.90 -8.37
CA CYS A 229 20.66 15.65 -8.99
C CYS A 229 20.07 15.78 -10.39
N PRO A 230 20.86 15.76 -11.48
CA PRO A 230 20.26 15.58 -12.78
C PRO A 230 19.59 14.22 -12.70
N TYR A 231 18.30 14.22 -12.34
CA TYR A 231 17.47 13.09 -12.55
C TYR A 231 17.42 12.98 -14.06
N MET A 232 18.25 12.06 -14.56
CA MET A 232 17.86 11.33 -15.74
C MET A 232 16.49 10.79 -15.39
N ASN A 233 15.46 11.28 -16.08
CA ASN A 233 14.26 10.49 -16.26
C ASN A 233 14.74 9.03 -16.45
N PRO A 234 14.33 8.07 -15.60
CA PRO A 234 14.79 6.68 -15.66
C PRO A 234 14.51 6.10 -17.05
N TYR A 235 13.64 6.76 -17.82
CA TYR A 235 13.28 6.45 -19.19
C TYR A 235 13.98 7.28 -20.29
N ALA A 236 14.70 8.38 -20.02
CA ALA A 236 15.17 9.26 -21.11
C ALA A 236 16.67 9.35 -21.37
N VAL A 237 17.55 9.11 -20.39
CA VAL A 237 19.00 9.38 -20.58
C VAL A 237 19.89 8.18 -20.22
N CYS A 238 19.40 7.22 -19.41
CA CYS A 238 20.13 5.99 -19.09
C CYS A 238 20.11 4.93 -20.22
N GLU A 239 19.15 5.02 -21.15
CA GLU A 239 19.04 4.09 -22.29
C GLU A 239 20.29 4.05 -23.18
N LYS A 240 21.18 5.05 -23.11
CA LYS A 240 22.32 5.16 -24.03
C LYS A 240 23.62 4.51 -23.54
N LEU A 241 23.72 3.98 -22.32
CA LEU A 241 25.00 3.44 -21.79
C LEU A 241 24.96 2.02 -21.19
N GLN A 242 23.81 1.52 -20.73
CA GLN A 242 23.64 0.12 -20.29
C GLN A 242 22.17 -0.30 -20.55
N PRO A 243 21.89 -1.21 -21.50
CA PRO A 243 20.50 -1.64 -21.77
C PRO A 243 19.91 -2.50 -20.65
N TYR A 244 20.75 -3.16 -19.85
CA TYR A 244 20.33 -4.13 -18.83
C TYR A 244 19.96 -3.47 -17.48
N PHE A 245 19.04 -4.10 -16.73
CA PHE A 245 18.50 -3.62 -15.46
C PHE A 245 19.10 -4.33 -14.25
N HIS A 246 19.17 -5.66 -14.25
CA HIS A 246 19.48 -6.44 -13.05
C HIS A 246 20.92 -6.93 -13.02
N GLY A 247 21.50 -7.23 -14.17
CA GLY A 247 22.88 -7.70 -14.28
C GLY A 247 23.57 -7.25 -15.57
N LYS A 248 24.49 -8.08 -16.04
CA LYS A 248 25.14 -7.92 -17.35
C LYS A 248 25.44 -9.30 -17.93
N PRO A 249 25.42 -9.46 -19.26
CA PRO A 249 25.79 -10.72 -19.88
C PRO A 249 27.25 -11.08 -19.56
N ALA A 250 27.48 -12.37 -19.31
CA ALA A 250 28.82 -12.91 -19.06
C ALA A 250 29.69 -12.91 -20.33
N ILE A 251 29.05 -12.89 -21.51
CA ILE A 251 29.70 -12.90 -22.81
C ILE A 251 29.51 -11.52 -23.46
N ASN A 252 30.61 -10.90 -23.91
CA ASN A 252 30.54 -9.61 -24.58
C ASN A 252 29.93 -9.77 -25.98
N GLY A 253 28.95 -8.94 -26.30
CA GLY A 253 28.27 -8.98 -27.59
C GLY A 253 27.30 -7.84 -27.79
N TYR A 254 26.74 -7.75 -28.99
CA TYR A 254 25.62 -6.85 -29.27
C TYR A 254 24.32 -7.63 -29.06
N TYR A 255 23.60 -7.27 -28.02
CA TYR A 255 22.38 -7.95 -27.60
C TYR A 255 21.15 -7.15 -28.03
N THR A 256 20.17 -7.86 -28.58
CA THR A 256 18.85 -7.32 -28.95
C THR A 256 17.76 -7.98 -28.11
N PRO A 257 16.73 -7.24 -27.69
CA PRO A 257 15.64 -7.80 -26.89
C PRO A 257 14.86 -8.84 -27.70
N VAL A 258 14.52 -9.95 -27.05
CA VAL A 258 13.67 -11.04 -27.60
C VAL A 258 12.19 -10.75 -27.34
N PHE A 259 11.89 -10.21 -26.16
CA PHE A 259 10.56 -9.73 -25.80
C PHE A 259 10.52 -8.20 -25.84
N LYS A 260 9.36 -7.60 -26.15
CA LYS A 260 9.20 -6.13 -26.23
C LYS A 260 9.59 -5.40 -24.94
N ASN A 261 9.37 -6.03 -23.79
CA ASN A 261 9.71 -5.50 -22.46
C ASN A 261 11.19 -5.67 -22.06
N GLY A 262 12.03 -6.29 -22.90
CA GLY A 262 13.47 -6.36 -22.66
C GLY A 262 13.91 -7.24 -21.50
N ILE A 263 13.19 -8.32 -21.17
CA ILE A 263 13.55 -9.25 -20.08
C ILE A 263 14.48 -10.40 -20.51
N LEU A 264 14.57 -10.66 -21.83
CA LEU A 264 15.46 -11.64 -22.43
C LEU A 264 16.14 -11.00 -23.63
N TYR A 265 17.44 -11.19 -23.76
CA TYR A 265 18.22 -10.66 -24.86
C TYR A 265 18.94 -11.76 -25.63
N CYS A 266 19.09 -11.57 -26.94
CA CYS A 266 19.84 -12.45 -27.83
C CYS A 266 21.02 -11.70 -28.45
N CYS A 267 22.18 -12.33 -28.50
CA CYS A 267 23.35 -11.90 -29.24
C CYS A 267 23.75 -13.00 -30.22
N VAL A 268 23.85 -12.65 -31.50
CA VAL A 268 24.44 -13.52 -32.52
C VAL A 268 25.90 -13.13 -32.70
N ALA A 269 26.81 -13.96 -32.22
CA ALA A 269 28.24 -13.72 -32.27
C ALA A 269 28.81 -13.98 -33.68
N ALA A 270 29.99 -13.44 -33.96
CA ALA A 270 30.65 -13.54 -35.27
C ALA A 270 31.02 -14.99 -35.68
N ASP A 271 31.11 -15.90 -34.72
CA ASP A 271 31.35 -17.33 -34.95
C ASP A 271 30.06 -18.13 -35.22
N GLY A 272 28.91 -17.45 -35.29
CA GLY A 272 27.60 -18.07 -35.49
C GLY A 272 26.95 -18.57 -34.20
N SER A 273 27.50 -18.25 -33.02
CA SER A 273 26.87 -18.59 -31.74
C SER A 273 25.66 -17.73 -31.47
N TRP A 274 24.55 -18.36 -31.06
CA TRP A 274 23.36 -17.70 -30.57
C TRP A 274 23.36 -17.74 -29.05
N ILE A 275 23.48 -16.57 -28.44
CA ILE A 275 23.73 -16.40 -27.01
C ILE A 275 22.57 -15.64 -26.41
N PHE A 276 22.03 -16.16 -25.31
CA PHE A 276 20.89 -15.57 -24.63
C PHE A 276 21.29 -15.09 -23.24
N TYR A 277 20.81 -13.91 -22.86
CA TYR A 277 20.99 -13.33 -21.54
C TYR A 277 19.63 -13.02 -20.92
N ASN A 278 19.35 -13.62 -19.77
CA ASN A 278 18.13 -13.39 -19.01
C ASN A 278 18.38 -12.23 -18.03
N ASP A 279 17.77 -11.08 -18.30
CA ASP A 279 17.90 -9.88 -17.45
C ASP A 279 16.71 -9.73 -16.49
N SER A 280 16.04 -10.83 -16.14
CA SER A 280 15.00 -10.82 -15.12
C SER A 280 15.51 -11.41 -13.80
N GLU A 281 14.82 -11.10 -12.69
CA GLU A 281 15.00 -11.77 -11.39
C GLU A 281 13.91 -12.81 -11.09
N GLN A 282 12.75 -12.69 -11.74
CA GLN A 282 11.54 -13.45 -11.41
C GLN A 282 11.18 -14.54 -12.42
N TYR A 283 11.82 -14.56 -13.59
CA TYR A 283 11.51 -15.53 -14.64
C TYR A 283 12.73 -16.36 -14.98
N ARG A 284 12.52 -17.66 -15.07
CA ARG A 284 13.38 -18.54 -15.85
C ARG A 284 12.94 -18.46 -17.31
N MET A 285 13.89 -18.30 -18.21
CA MET A 285 13.61 -18.23 -19.65
C MET A 285 13.82 -19.60 -20.27
N ASP A 286 12.74 -20.20 -20.77
CA ASP A 286 12.83 -21.43 -21.55
C ASP A 286 12.97 -21.02 -23.03
N VAL A 287 14.22 -20.91 -23.47
CA VAL A 287 14.58 -20.45 -24.81
C VAL A 287 14.44 -21.60 -25.78
N LYS A 288 13.47 -21.52 -26.68
CA LYS A 288 13.17 -22.58 -27.66
C LYS A 288 13.05 -22.02 -29.06
N TYR A 289 13.74 -22.67 -29.99
CA TYR A 289 13.69 -22.36 -31.41
C TYR A 289 13.48 -23.62 -32.23
N ILE A 290 12.66 -23.52 -33.29
CA ILE A 290 12.63 -24.52 -34.36
C ILE A 290 13.42 -23.93 -35.52
N VAL A 291 14.52 -24.57 -35.92
CA VAL A 291 15.34 -24.12 -37.05
C VAL A 291 15.18 -25.03 -38.26
N SER A 292 15.24 -24.44 -39.44
CA SER A 292 15.06 -25.13 -40.72
C SER A 292 16.05 -26.29 -40.90
N ALA A 293 15.60 -27.37 -41.56
CA ALA A 293 16.43 -28.51 -41.96
C ALA A 293 17.67 -28.13 -42.79
N SER A 294 17.66 -26.94 -43.41
CA SER A 294 18.78 -26.40 -44.19
C SER A 294 19.88 -25.75 -43.34
N SER A 295 19.71 -25.66 -42.01
CA SER A 295 20.67 -25.06 -41.09
C SER A 295 21.78 -26.04 -40.70
N VAL A 296 22.99 -25.53 -40.48
CA VAL A 296 24.13 -26.33 -39.99
C VAL A 296 24.48 -25.84 -38.60
N ILE A 297 24.00 -26.56 -37.58
CA ILE A 297 24.08 -26.14 -36.19
C ILE A 297 24.66 -27.22 -35.28
N THR A 298 25.28 -26.80 -34.20
CA THR A 298 25.67 -27.64 -33.05
C THR A 298 25.02 -27.04 -31.80
N ALA A 299 24.46 -27.88 -30.92
CA ALA A 299 23.89 -27.42 -29.66
C ALA A 299 24.98 -26.78 -28.78
N GLY A 300 24.61 -25.72 -28.06
CA GLY A 300 25.47 -25.16 -27.02
C GLY A 300 25.66 -26.12 -25.84
N PRO A 301 26.55 -25.78 -24.88
CA PRO A 301 26.97 -26.70 -23.81
C PRO A 301 25.82 -27.24 -22.95
N ASN A 302 24.83 -26.39 -22.67
CA ASN A 302 23.67 -26.71 -21.85
C ASN A 302 22.37 -26.83 -22.67
N ALA A 303 22.49 -26.74 -24.00
CA ALA A 303 21.34 -26.81 -24.90
C ALA A 303 21.09 -28.25 -25.34
N SER A 304 19.83 -28.56 -25.61
CA SER A 304 19.43 -29.82 -26.24
C SER A 304 18.91 -29.56 -27.65
N VAL A 305 19.19 -30.48 -28.56
CA VAL A 305 18.72 -30.46 -29.94
C VAL A 305 18.02 -31.76 -30.27
N GLN A 306 16.84 -31.67 -30.89
CA GLN A 306 16.07 -32.80 -31.35
C GLN A 306 15.65 -32.58 -32.80
N GLN A 307 15.94 -33.55 -33.68
CA GLN A 307 15.46 -33.51 -35.05
C GLN A 307 14.00 -34.00 -35.10
N MET A 308 13.15 -33.21 -35.75
CA MET A 308 11.73 -33.49 -35.92
C MET A 308 11.49 -34.38 -37.15
N ALA A 309 10.29 -34.98 -37.24
CA ALA A 309 9.92 -35.80 -38.39
C ALA A 309 9.90 -35.02 -39.72
N SER A 310 9.69 -33.70 -39.66
CA SER A 310 9.79 -32.76 -40.78
C SER A 310 11.23 -32.53 -41.28
N GLY A 311 12.24 -32.99 -40.53
CA GLY A 311 13.66 -32.74 -40.79
C GLY A 311 14.22 -31.48 -40.14
N GLU A 312 13.36 -30.61 -39.58
CA GLU A 312 13.74 -29.43 -38.79
C GLU A 312 14.37 -29.82 -37.46
N TYR A 313 15.07 -28.87 -36.83
CA TYR A 313 15.70 -29.08 -35.53
C TYR A 313 15.04 -28.20 -34.47
N GLY A 314 14.46 -28.82 -33.43
CA GLY A 314 14.08 -28.14 -32.21
C GLY A 314 15.29 -28.00 -31.30
N VAL A 315 15.69 -26.77 -31.00
CA VAL A 315 16.79 -26.46 -30.08
C VAL A 315 16.23 -25.74 -28.87
N GLN A 316 16.67 -26.11 -27.68
CA GLN A 316 16.21 -25.51 -26.44
C GLN A 316 17.31 -25.39 -25.39
N VAL A 317 17.28 -24.31 -24.62
CA VAL A 317 18.11 -24.10 -23.44
C VAL A 317 17.30 -23.36 -22.37
N THR A 318 17.52 -23.70 -21.11
CA THR A 318 16.94 -22.98 -19.97
C THR A 318 17.96 -21.95 -19.49
N VAL A 319 17.55 -20.69 -19.38
CA VAL A 319 18.39 -19.58 -18.93
C VAL A 319 17.81 -19.01 -17.64
N TRP A 320 18.48 -19.24 -16.51
CA TRP A 320 18.02 -18.73 -15.22
C TRP A 320 18.22 -17.22 -15.07
N PRO A 321 17.53 -16.58 -14.12
CA PRO A 321 17.71 -15.16 -13.81
C PRO A 321 19.18 -14.73 -13.78
N GLN A 322 19.49 -13.63 -14.46
CA GLN A 322 20.83 -13.03 -14.59
C GLN A 322 21.92 -13.93 -15.23
N GLU A 323 21.57 -15.09 -15.79
CA GLU A 323 22.52 -15.99 -16.46
C GLU A 323 22.63 -15.74 -17.97
N THR A 324 23.75 -16.20 -18.54
CA THR A 324 24.03 -16.15 -19.99
C THR A 324 24.31 -17.55 -20.49
N GLU A 325 23.55 -17.98 -21.50
CA GLU A 325 23.65 -19.33 -22.05
C GLU A 325 23.77 -19.32 -23.57
N VAL A 326 24.43 -20.33 -24.13
CA VAL A 326 24.55 -20.51 -25.57
C VAL A 326 23.51 -21.54 -26.02
N LEU A 327 22.61 -21.15 -26.91
CA LEU A 327 21.60 -22.05 -27.47
C LEU A 327 22.23 -22.98 -28.53
N LEU A 328 22.95 -22.39 -29.49
CA LEU A 328 23.55 -23.11 -30.61
C LEU A 328 24.75 -22.36 -31.19
N VAL A 329 25.54 -23.06 -32.00
CA VAL A 329 26.64 -22.52 -32.79
C VAL A 329 26.50 -23.01 -34.24
N GLY A 330 26.47 -22.08 -35.20
CA GLY A 330 26.49 -22.43 -36.63
C GLY A 330 25.67 -21.48 -37.49
N GLN A 331 25.33 -21.92 -38.70
CA GLN A 331 24.57 -21.13 -39.67
C GLN A 331 23.09 -21.51 -39.64
N VAL A 332 22.24 -20.55 -39.27
CA VAL A 332 20.77 -20.69 -39.23
C VAL A 332 20.16 -20.07 -40.49
N ASN A 333 19.40 -20.85 -41.24
CA ASN A 333 18.81 -20.45 -42.54
C ASN A 333 17.28 -20.22 -42.46
N GLY A 334 16.74 -20.06 -41.26
CA GLY A 334 15.32 -19.82 -40.96
C GLY A 334 14.91 -20.43 -39.63
N PHE A 335 14.05 -19.75 -38.87
CA PHE A 335 13.67 -20.19 -37.53
C PHE A 335 12.26 -19.73 -37.10
N LYS A 336 11.70 -20.42 -36.11
CA LYS A 336 10.53 -19.99 -35.32
C LYS A 336 10.94 -19.82 -33.87
N ASN A 337 10.56 -18.70 -33.26
CA ASN A 337 10.80 -18.40 -31.85
C ASN A 337 9.62 -18.91 -31.00
N LEU A 338 9.90 -19.77 -30.03
CA LEU A 338 8.94 -20.33 -29.08
C LEU A 338 9.38 -20.09 -27.63
N CYS A 339 10.15 -19.03 -27.36
CA CYS A 339 10.65 -18.70 -26.04
C CYS A 339 9.49 -18.38 -25.08
N THR A 340 9.57 -18.90 -23.87
CA THR A 340 8.60 -18.60 -22.79
C THR A 340 9.32 -18.11 -21.54
N ALA A 341 8.66 -17.22 -20.80
CA ALA A 341 9.07 -16.79 -19.48
C ALA A 341 8.25 -17.54 -18.44
N VAL A 342 8.91 -18.28 -17.55
CA VAL A 342 8.27 -19.10 -16.51
C VAL A 342 8.63 -18.52 -15.14
N PRO A 343 7.65 -18.17 -14.27
CA PRO A 343 7.95 -17.66 -12.95
C PRO A 343 8.82 -18.62 -12.14
N VAL A 344 9.80 -18.09 -11.41
CA VAL A 344 10.55 -18.89 -10.43
C VAL A 344 9.64 -19.22 -9.23
N ASN A 345 9.98 -20.28 -8.50
CA ASN A 345 9.24 -20.70 -7.32
C ASN A 345 10.14 -20.67 -6.08
N SER A 346 9.58 -21.04 -4.92
CA SER A 346 10.29 -21.03 -3.64
C SER A 346 11.49 -21.99 -3.51
N ASP A 347 11.78 -22.79 -4.53
CA ASP A 347 12.94 -23.69 -4.55
C ASP A 347 14.13 -23.09 -5.33
N TYR A 348 13.91 -22.00 -6.07
CA TYR A 348 14.99 -21.27 -6.74
C TYR A 348 15.77 -20.40 -5.73
N THR A 349 17.09 -20.39 -5.86
CA THR A 349 17.99 -19.51 -5.10
C THR A 349 18.80 -18.70 -6.09
N ASN A 350 18.86 -17.38 -5.88
CA ASN A 350 19.56 -16.48 -6.78
C ASN A 350 21.05 -16.45 -6.40
N PRO A 351 21.97 -16.87 -7.28
CA PRO A 351 23.41 -16.90 -6.96
C PRO A 351 23.99 -15.52 -6.58
N HIS A 352 23.43 -14.44 -7.13
CA HIS A 352 23.87 -13.08 -6.79
C HIS A 352 23.37 -12.64 -5.41
N ALA A 353 22.16 -13.04 -5.02
CA ALA A 353 21.63 -12.83 -3.68
C ALA A 353 22.43 -13.63 -2.63
N GLU A 354 22.82 -14.87 -2.95
CA GLU A 354 23.67 -15.71 -2.11
C GLU A 354 25.01 -15.04 -1.79
N ALA A 355 25.66 -14.41 -2.78
CA ALA A 355 26.92 -13.69 -2.58
C ALA A 355 26.77 -12.50 -1.62
N SER A 356 25.71 -11.70 -1.75
CA SER A 356 25.42 -10.59 -0.84
C SER A 356 25.11 -11.08 0.58
N THR A 357 24.33 -12.16 0.68
CA THR A 357 23.97 -12.81 1.95
C THR A 357 25.22 -13.32 2.66
N ALA A 358 26.13 -14.00 1.94
CA ALA A 358 27.37 -14.52 2.50
C ALA A 358 28.28 -13.40 3.04
N SER A 359 28.37 -12.27 2.34
CA SER A 359 29.14 -11.10 2.80
C SER A 359 28.57 -10.50 4.08
N ALA A 360 27.25 -10.31 4.15
CA ALA A 360 26.59 -9.80 5.36
C ALA A 360 26.73 -10.77 6.54
N GLN A 361 26.57 -12.08 6.29
CA GLN A 361 26.74 -13.12 7.30
C GLN A 361 28.18 -13.16 7.83
N ALA A 362 29.19 -12.95 6.99
CA ALA A 362 30.59 -12.87 7.42
C ALA A 362 30.83 -11.69 8.38
N LEU A 363 30.23 -10.52 8.11
CA LEU A 363 30.29 -9.36 9.01
C LEU A 363 29.61 -9.65 10.35
N LEU A 364 28.41 -10.24 10.33
CA LEU A 364 27.69 -10.64 11.55
C LEU A 364 28.48 -11.65 12.39
N ASN A 365 29.08 -12.67 11.76
CA ASN A 365 29.92 -13.65 12.44
C ASN A 365 31.11 -12.99 13.16
N ARG A 366 31.72 -11.98 12.53
CA ARG A 366 32.82 -11.21 13.14
C ARG A 366 32.33 -10.34 14.30
N PHE A 367 31.15 -9.71 14.19
CA PHE A 367 30.54 -8.97 15.31
C PHE A 367 30.21 -9.88 16.49
N ALA A 368 29.73 -11.11 16.23
CA ALA A 368 29.50 -12.12 17.26
C ALA A 368 30.80 -12.44 18.02
N GLN A 369 31.90 -12.66 17.28
CA GLN A 369 33.21 -12.91 17.88
C GLN A 369 33.71 -11.71 18.72
N GLN A 370 33.59 -10.48 18.19
CA GLN A 370 34.00 -9.26 18.90
C GLN A 370 33.17 -9.02 20.19
N SER A 371 31.89 -9.37 20.16
CA SER A 371 30.98 -9.26 21.31
C SER A 371 31.03 -10.47 22.26
N GLY A 372 31.90 -11.46 21.99
CA GLY A 372 32.00 -12.67 22.80
C GLY A 372 30.79 -13.60 22.74
N LYS A 373 29.96 -13.51 21.69
CA LYS A 373 28.80 -14.38 21.44
C LYS A 373 29.23 -15.61 20.65
N SER A 374 28.65 -16.77 20.98
CA SER A 374 28.97 -18.04 20.30
C SER A 374 28.35 -18.18 18.91
N SER A 375 27.30 -17.41 18.60
CA SER A 375 26.58 -17.44 17.33
C SER A 375 25.92 -16.09 17.03
N VAL A 376 25.55 -15.88 15.76
CA VAL A 376 24.81 -14.68 15.31
C VAL A 376 23.41 -14.61 15.91
N SER A 377 22.75 -15.75 16.17
CA SER A 377 21.44 -15.79 16.82
C SER A 377 21.40 -15.20 18.25
N LEU A 378 22.55 -15.01 18.89
CA LEU A 378 22.67 -14.39 20.21
C LEU A 378 23.13 -12.93 20.16
N LEU A 379 23.37 -12.40 18.95
CA LEU A 379 23.65 -10.99 18.76
C LEU A 379 22.35 -10.20 18.92
N THR A 380 22.45 -9.10 19.65
CA THR A 380 21.41 -8.08 19.68
C THR A 380 21.80 -6.93 18.76
N THR A 381 20.83 -6.16 18.31
CA THR A 381 21.05 -4.89 17.60
C THR A 381 22.06 -3.99 18.34
N GLU A 382 21.95 -3.88 19.66
CA GLU A 382 22.84 -3.05 20.49
C GLU A 382 24.28 -3.61 20.58
N ASP A 383 24.46 -4.93 20.50
CA ASP A 383 25.80 -5.54 20.44
C ASP A 383 26.50 -5.14 19.12
N VAL A 384 25.79 -5.21 17.99
CA VAL A 384 26.33 -4.81 16.68
C VAL A 384 26.65 -3.31 16.64
N LEU A 385 25.74 -2.46 17.13
CA LEU A 385 25.96 -1.00 17.20
C LEU A 385 27.21 -0.64 18.01
N LYS A 386 27.47 -1.35 19.13
CA LYS A 386 28.69 -1.16 19.93
C LYS A 386 29.95 -1.57 19.16
N CYS A 387 29.91 -2.67 18.41
CA CYS A 387 31.03 -3.09 17.57
C CYS A 387 31.38 -2.05 16.50
N CYS A 388 30.37 -1.49 15.84
CA CYS A 388 30.55 -0.40 14.86
C CYS A 388 31.09 0.89 15.53
N GLY A 389 30.51 1.28 16.67
CA GLY A 389 30.88 2.51 17.38
C GLY A 389 32.25 2.47 18.08
N ALA A 390 32.73 1.30 18.51
CA ALA A 390 34.03 1.15 19.17
C ALA A 390 35.23 1.43 18.25
N GLN A 391 35.05 1.35 16.92
CA GLN A 391 36.07 1.70 15.93
C GLN A 391 35.91 3.14 15.40
N GLY A 392 34.72 3.73 15.50
CA GLY A 392 34.35 5.08 15.03
C GLY A 392 34.72 6.25 15.96
N SER A 393 35.73 6.11 16.84
CA SER A 393 36.16 7.16 17.80
C SER A 393 36.71 8.45 17.14
N LYS A 394 36.77 8.55 15.82
CA LYS A 394 37.01 9.81 15.11
C LYS A 394 35.73 10.17 14.38
N LEU A 395 35.29 11.42 14.52
CA LEU A 395 34.25 12.07 13.70
C LEU A 395 34.67 12.10 12.21
N ALA A 396 34.89 10.94 11.61
CA ALA A 396 35.07 10.82 10.19
C ALA A 396 33.69 10.99 9.54
N PRO A 397 33.56 11.79 8.47
CA PRO A 397 32.32 11.87 7.72
C PRO A 397 31.92 10.47 7.22
N ALA A 398 30.62 10.22 7.05
CA ALA A 398 30.06 8.91 6.65
C ALA A 398 30.71 8.29 5.39
N ALA A 399 31.46 9.07 4.61
CA ALA A 399 32.22 8.64 3.44
C ALA A 399 33.56 7.93 3.74
N GLU A 400 34.05 7.92 4.99
CA GLU A 400 35.38 7.35 5.35
C GLU A 400 35.32 6.06 6.22
N CYS A 401 34.13 5.60 6.63
CA CYS A 401 33.99 4.30 7.29
C CYS A 401 34.21 3.16 6.28
N SER A 402 35.07 2.20 6.63
CA SER A 402 35.28 1.02 5.79
C SER A 402 34.00 0.18 5.75
N ASP A 403 33.72 -0.54 4.65
CA ASP A 403 32.58 -1.48 4.58
C ASP A 403 32.60 -2.50 5.72
N ALA A 404 33.80 -2.76 6.24
CA ALA A 404 34.03 -3.62 7.38
C ALA A 404 33.58 -3.00 8.70
N ASP A 405 33.02 -1.79 8.76
CA ASP A 405 32.53 -1.18 10.01
C ASP A 405 31.05 -0.78 9.94
N HIS A 406 30.38 -1.08 8.83
CA HIS A 406 28.97 -0.77 8.64
C HIS A 406 28.06 -1.72 9.44
N PHE A 407 26.99 -1.14 9.98
CA PHE A 407 25.92 -1.88 10.64
C PHE A 407 25.28 -2.86 9.64
N VAL A 408 25.06 -4.08 10.14
CA VAL A 408 24.27 -5.13 9.49
C VAL A 408 23.26 -5.58 10.54
N ASP A 409 21.99 -5.59 10.17
CA ASP A 409 20.90 -5.94 11.09
C ASP A 409 20.93 -7.44 11.39
N PRO A 410 21.16 -7.86 12.65
CA PRO A 410 21.17 -9.28 13.01
C PRO A 410 19.77 -9.89 13.07
N GLU A 411 18.72 -9.07 13.24
CA GLU A 411 17.33 -9.51 13.38
C GLU A 411 16.59 -9.51 12.03
N PHE A 412 17.08 -8.76 11.05
CA PHE A 412 16.54 -8.70 9.69
C PHE A 412 17.67 -8.66 8.65
N PRO A 413 18.45 -9.74 8.54
CA PRO A 413 19.63 -9.79 7.68
C PRO A 413 19.25 -9.73 6.19
N PRO A 414 20.15 -9.25 5.32
CA PRO A 414 19.90 -9.21 3.87
C PRO A 414 19.99 -10.62 3.27
N CYS A 415 18.91 -11.39 3.39
CA CYS A 415 18.80 -12.75 2.88
C CYS A 415 17.33 -13.10 2.55
N ASN A 416 17.13 -14.28 1.95
CA ASN A 416 15.81 -14.71 1.49
C ASN A 416 14.75 -14.76 2.62
N THR A 417 15.11 -15.09 3.88
CA THR A 417 14.11 -15.12 4.97
C THR A 417 13.53 -13.76 5.32
N SER A 418 14.26 -12.67 5.03
CA SER A 418 13.75 -11.30 5.16
C SER A 418 12.87 -10.88 3.99
N LEU A 419 12.96 -11.57 2.85
CA LEU A 419 12.05 -11.39 1.71
C LEU A 419 10.78 -12.24 1.88
N TYR A 420 10.97 -13.54 2.13
CA TYR A 420 9.92 -14.55 2.16
C TYR A 420 10.26 -15.67 3.16
N ARG A 421 9.33 -15.94 4.08
CA ARG A 421 9.37 -17.03 5.05
C ARG A 421 8.54 -18.20 4.55
N LYS A 422 9.23 -19.21 4.00
CA LYS A 422 8.60 -20.44 3.48
C LYS A 422 7.70 -21.10 4.54
N GLY A 423 6.43 -21.29 4.20
CA GLY A 423 5.43 -21.90 5.07
C GLY A 423 4.79 -20.97 6.11
N VAL A 424 5.17 -19.67 6.12
CA VAL A 424 4.58 -18.64 6.99
C VAL A 424 3.93 -17.54 6.17
N ASP A 425 4.61 -17.05 5.14
CA ASP A 425 4.08 -15.98 4.29
C ASP A 425 3.19 -16.54 3.18
N ASP A 426 2.03 -15.90 2.98
CA ASP A 426 1.04 -16.27 1.95
C ASP A 426 1.50 -15.90 0.53
N ILE A 427 2.28 -14.82 0.41
CA ILE A 427 2.74 -14.26 -0.87
C ILE A 427 4.20 -14.63 -1.08
N PHE A 428 4.51 -15.28 -2.20
CA PHE A 428 5.88 -15.61 -2.55
C PHE A 428 6.60 -14.39 -3.14
N LEU A 429 7.72 -14.01 -2.50
CA LEU A 429 8.73 -13.14 -3.10
C LEU A 429 9.96 -13.97 -3.42
N TRP A 430 10.51 -13.80 -4.62
CA TRP A 430 11.74 -14.49 -5.03
C TRP A 430 12.97 -13.90 -4.36
N ASP A 431 14.06 -14.64 -4.45
CA ASP A 431 15.36 -14.28 -3.88
C ASP A 431 16.00 -13.13 -4.69
N MET A 432 15.81 -11.90 -4.20
CA MET A 432 16.32 -10.66 -4.81
C MET A 432 17.74 -10.35 -4.34
N SER A 433 18.51 -9.68 -5.21
CA SER A 433 19.86 -9.21 -4.86
C SER A 433 19.81 -8.10 -3.81
N TRP A 434 20.66 -8.15 -2.78
CA TRP A 434 20.74 -7.11 -1.75
C TRP A 434 21.91 -6.16 -1.98
N ARG A 435 21.64 -4.85 -2.01
CA ARG A 435 22.64 -3.81 -2.32
C ARG A 435 22.51 -2.61 -1.40
N ARG A 436 23.63 -1.92 -1.18
CA ARG A 436 23.68 -0.62 -0.50
C ARG A 436 23.70 0.52 -1.54
N PRO A 437 23.42 1.78 -1.14
CA PRO A 437 23.53 2.94 -2.03
C PRO A 437 24.84 3.02 -2.83
N ARG A 438 25.97 2.60 -2.23
CA ARG A 438 27.28 2.59 -2.91
C ARG A 438 27.34 1.68 -4.15
N ASP A 439 26.49 0.66 -4.20
CA ASP A 439 26.52 -0.41 -5.21
C ASP A 439 25.70 -0.06 -6.45
N TYR A 440 24.72 0.83 -6.33
CA TYR A 440 23.87 1.29 -7.44
C TYR A 440 24.01 2.78 -7.77
N LEU A 441 24.53 3.61 -6.85
CA LEU A 441 24.80 5.03 -7.14
C LEU A 441 26.14 5.25 -7.87
N PRO A 442 26.18 6.22 -8.81
CA PRO A 442 27.42 6.65 -9.44
C PRO A 442 28.48 7.08 -8.40
N PRO A 443 29.78 6.81 -8.61
CA PRO A 443 30.84 7.14 -7.64
C PRO A 443 30.83 8.58 -7.11
N ALA A 444 30.46 9.56 -7.96
CA ALA A 444 30.40 10.97 -7.59
C ALA A 444 29.24 11.33 -6.63
N GLN A 445 28.22 10.48 -6.51
CA GLN A 445 27.01 10.74 -5.72
C GLN A 445 26.93 9.87 -4.45
N ARG A 446 27.82 8.87 -4.30
CA ARG A 446 27.76 7.91 -3.17
C ARG A 446 27.80 8.56 -1.79
N SER A 447 28.59 9.63 -1.64
CA SER A 447 28.71 10.36 -0.38
C SER A 447 27.53 11.29 -0.10
N GLU A 448 26.63 11.50 -1.07
CA GLU A 448 25.45 12.35 -0.94
C GLU A 448 24.20 11.54 -0.53
N ALA A 449 24.30 10.20 -0.52
CA ALA A 449 23.23 9.33 -0.03
C ALA A 449 23.02 9.52 1.47
N CYS A 450 21.83 9.95 1.86
CA CYS A 450 21.48 10.25 3.25
C CYS A 450 19.98 10.07 3.46
N LEU A 451 19.47 10.41 4.65
CA LEU A 451 18.12 10.04 5.01
C LEU A 451 17.09 10.81 4.15
N PHE A 452 17.13 12.14 4.13
CA PHE A 452 16.15 12.95 3.38
C PHE A 452 16.70 13.65 2.15
N ALA A 453 18.03 13.83 2.05
CA ALA A 453 18.72 14.48 0.94
C ALA A 453 18.02 15.76 0.42
N GLY A 454 17.60 16.62 1.34
CA GLY A 454 16.91 17.87 1.06
C GLY A 454 15.46 17.92 1.55
N ALA A 455 14.60 18.62 0.81
CA ALA A 455 13.20 18.75 1.17
C ALA A 455 12.45 17.42 0.97
N LEU A 456 11.64 17.05 1.96
CA LEU A 456 10.74 15.92 1.89
C LEU A 456 9.53 16.30 1.04
N LEU A 457 9.21 15.47 0.04
CA LEU A 457 8.12 15.73 -0.89
C LEU A 457 7.07 14.60 -0.83
N PRO A 458 5.78 14.91 -0.95
CA PRO A 458 4.72 13.90 -1.11
C PRO A 458 4.88 13.01 -2.35
N THR A 459 5.68 13.46 -3.33
CA THR A 459 6.01 12.70 -4.53
C THR A 459 7.29 11.86 -4.39
N ASP A 460 8.00 11.93 -3.25
CA ASP A 460 9.19 11.13 -3.03
C ASP A 460 8.87 9.62 -3.03
N PRO A 461 7.88 9.10 -2.26
CA PRO A 461 7.60 7.68 -2.24
C PRO A 461 7.19 7.19 -3.61
N CYS A 462 7.80 6.10 -4.02
CA CYS A 462 7.52 5.43 -5.27
C CYS A 462 7.49 3.96 -4.99
N MET A 463 6.38 3.33 -5.35
CA MET A 463 6.33 1.88 -5.41
C MET A 463 7.32 1.41 -6.48
N GLY A 464 8.04 0.36 -6.13
CA GLY A 464 8.81 -0.45 -7.06
C GLY A 464 7.87 -1.42 -7.77
N ASP A 465 8.39 -2.57 -8.16
CA ASP A 465 7.69 -3.47 -9.05
C ASP A 465 6.65 -4.36 -8.32
N PHE A 466 6.45 -4.18 -7.00
CA PHE A 466 5.67 -5.09 -6.12
C PHE A 466 4.74 -4.37 -5.11
N GLY A 467 3.80 -5.15 -4.54
CA GLY A 467 2.47 -4.77 -4.05
C GLY A 467 2.34 -4.04 -2.71
N ASP A 468 3.34 -3.33 -2.20
CA ASP A 468 3.19 -2.52 -0.97
C ASP A 468 2.49 -1.16 -1.19
N VAL A 469 1.66 -1.06 -2.25
CA VAL A 469 0.96 0.15 -2.72
C VAL A 469 0.33 0.96 -1.58
N TYR A 470 -0.33 0.29 -0.64
CA TYR A 470 -1.00 0.91 0.50
C TYR A 470 -0.02 1.60 1.48
N LEU A 471 1.20 1.09 1.62
CA LEU A 471 2.24 1.69 2.47
C LEU A 471 2.87 2.90 1.77
N CYS A 472 3.17 2.78 0.48
CA CYS A 472 3.59 3.90 -0.37
C CYS A 472 2.58 5.04 -0.27
N ASN A 473 1.30 4.69 -0.38
CA ASN A 473 0.19 5.60 -0.26
C ASN A 473 0.18 6.36 1.07
N ALA A 474 0.18 5.62 2.19
CA ALA A 474 0.19 6.21 3.52
C ALA A 474 1.42 7.12 3.73
N ALA A 475 2.57 6.75 3.18
CA ALA A 475 3.79 7.56 3.22
C ALA A 475 3.65 8.85 2.39
N CYS A 476 3.07 8.81 1.20
CA CYS A 476 2.77 10.00 0.37
C CYS A 476 1.83 10.96 1.12
N VAL A 477 0.75 10.42 1.68
CA VAL A 477 -0.24 11.21 2.44
C VAL A 477 0.40 11.85 3.68
N LEU A 478 1.21 11.10 4.43
CA LEU A 478 1.89 11.65 5.61
C LEU A 478 2.97 12.68 5.24
N ALA A 479 3.57 12.56 4.06
CA ALA A 479 4.57 13.49 3.54
C ALA A 479 4.02 14.90 3.26
N GLU A 480 2.69 15.10 3.18
CA GLU A 480 2.04 16.43 3.26
C GLU A 480 2.31 17.13 4.60
N HIS A 481 2.73 16.37 5.62
CA HIS A 481 3.14 16.86 6.93
C HIS A 481 4.58 16.43 7.25
N PRO A 482 5.62 17.04 6.64
CA PRO A 482 7.02 16.62 6.77
C PRO A 482 7.51 16.47 8.21
N THR A 483 7.06 17.34 9.12
CA THR A 483 7.36 17.26 10.55
C THR A 483 6.99 15.92 11.17
N GLN A 484 5.90 15.29 10.71
CA GLN A 484 5.47 13.99 11.21
C GLN A 484 6.37 12.87 10.66
N VAL A 485 6.79 12.94 9.40
CA VAL A 485 7.76 11.98 8.86
C VAL A 485 9.11 12.12 9.57
N TYR A 486 9.62 13.33 9.79
CA TYR A 486 10.84 13.55 10.56
C TYR A 486 10.77 12.93 11.96
N ARG A 487 9.61 12.99 12.63
CA ARG A 487 9.40 12.38 13.94
C ARG A 487 9.50 10.85 13.93
N LEU A 488 9.23 10.18 12.81
CA LEU A 488 9.41 8.72 12.69
C LEU A 488 10.89 8.33 12.75
N PHE A 489 11.79 9.18 12.25
CA PHE A 489 13.22 8.90 12.18
C PHE A 489 14.04 9.50 13.33
N ARG A 490 13.37 10.11 14.32
CA ARG A 490 14.06 10.70 15.47
C ARG A 490 14.65 9.63 16.36
N HIS A 491 15.91 9.82 16.72
CA HIS A 491 16.54 8.99 17.72
C HIS A 491 15.88 9.22 19.09
N PRO A 492 15.54 8.15 19.85
CA PRO A 492 14.80 8.26 21.11
C PRO A 492 15.56 9.01 22.22
N ILE A 493 16.90 8.98 22.19
CA ILE A 493 17.77 9.65 23.16
C ILE A 493 18.13 11.08 22.73
N SER A 494 18.89 11.27 21.65
CA SER A 494 19.33 12.60 21.19
C SER A 494 19.70 12.62 19.70
N ALA A 495 19.72 13.82 19.12
CA ALA A 495 20.18 14.06 17.74
C ALA A 495 21.61 13.52 17.51
N ASP A 496 22.54 13.79 18.44
CA ASP A 496 23.92 13.31 18.36
C ASP A 496 24.04 11.78 18.34
N ALA A 497 23.18 11.08 19.08
CA ALA A 497 23.15 9.62 19.06
C ALA A 497 22.67 9.12 17.69
N GLY A 498 21.60 9.72 17.15
CA GLY A 498 21.13 9.43 15.80
C GLY A 498 22.19 9.71 14.72
N SER A 499 22.93 10.80 14.85
CA SER A 499 24.04 11.13 13.96
C SER A 499 25.12 10.04 13.96
N ARG A 500 25.51 9.53 15.13
CA ARG A 500 26.55 8.49 15.23
C ARG A 500 26.09 7.15 14.66
N GLU A 501 24.84 6.78 14.88
CA GLU A 501 24.26 5.55 14.29
C GLU A 501 24.18 5.65 12.76
N ARG A 502 23.71 6.79 12.22
CA ARG A 502 23.64 7.00 10.76
C ARG A 502 25.03 6.99 10.11
N ALA A 503 26.06 7.48 10.81
CA ALA A 503 27.44 7.47 10.30
C ALA A 503 28.02 6.05 10.09
N VAL A 504 27.46 5.04 10.77
CA VAL A 504 27.81 3.61 10.55
C VAL A 504 26.74 2.88 9.73
N GLY A 505 25.78 3.61 9.14
CA GLY A 505 24.72 3.05 8.30
C GLY A 505 23.58 2.37 9.05
N ALA A 506 23.37 2.71 10.32
CA ALA A 506 22.21 2.29 11.12
C ALA A 506 21.16 3.41 11.19
N TYR A 507 19.90 3.08 10.95
CA TYR A 507 18.79 4.03 10.91
C TYR A 507 17.69 3.56 11.85
N ARG A 508 17.13 4.48 12.65
CA ARG A 508 15.99 4.22 13.53
C ARG A 508 14.70 4.70 12.90
N VAL A 509 13.67 3.87 13.00
CA VAL A 509 12.30 4.20 12.58
C VAL A 509 11.35 3.80 13.70
N THR A 510 10.51 4.73 14.17
CA THR A 510 9.52 4.51 15.22
C THR A 510 8.12 4.41 14.59
N LEU A 511 7.51 3.24 14.68
CA LEU A 511 6.19 2.91 14.13
C LEU A 511 5.24 2.53 15.26
N ASN A 512 3.93 2.80 15.11
CA ASN A 512 2.91 2.33 16.03
C ASN A 512 2.44 0.94 15.58
N ASN A 513 2.86 -0.12 16.29
CA ASN A 513 2.44 -1.50 16.01
C ASN A 513 1.43 -1.97 17.04
N SER A 514 0.23 -2.36 16.61
CA SER A 514 -0.85 -2.84 17.50
C SER A 514 -1.10 -1.88 18.69
N GLY A 515 -1.13 -0.57 18.38
CA GLY A 515 -1.33 0.50 19.36
C GLY A 515 -0.08 0.93 20.13
N TRP A 516 1.09 0.31 19.90
CA TRP A 516 2.31 0.53 20.69
C TRP A 516 3.47 1.06 19.86
N TRP A 517 4.11 2.12 20.33
CA TRP A 517 5.24 2.71 19.61
C TRP A 517 6.49 1.85 19.75
N THR A 518 6.97 1.33 18.63
CA THR A 518 8.10 0.42 18.52
C THR A 518 9.19 1.08 17.68
N THR A 519 10.40 1.21 18.24
CA THR A 519 11.55 1.76 17.50
C THR A 519 12.41 0.62 16.98
N THR A 520 12.45 0.52 15.65
CA THR A 520 13.22 -0.49 14.92
C THR A 520 14.51 0.13 14.40
N VAL A 521 15.62 -0.60 14.49
CA VAL A 521 16.87 -0.25 13.82
C VAL A 521 16.99 -1.09 12.56
N VAL A 522 17.33 -0.46 11.43
CA VAL A 522 17.57 -1.12 10.14
C VAL A 522 18.88 -0.64 9.52
N ASP A 523 19.52 -1.49 8.71
CA ASP A 523 20.66 -1.11 7.88
C ASP A 523 20.24 -0.64 6.48
N SER A 524 21.21 -0.17 5.69
CA SER A 524 21.03 0.34 4.31
C SER A 524 21.16 -0.72 3.20
N TYR A 525 21.02 -2.01 3.49
CA TYR A 525 20.82 -3.03 2.44
C TYR A 525 19.36 -3.03 1.97
N PHE A 526 19.13 -2.85 0.68
CA PHE A 526 17.82 -2.95 0.06
C PHE A 526 17.80 -4.07 -0.98
N PRO A 527 16.66 -4.77 -1.16
CA PRO A 527 16.41 -5.57 -2.35
C PRO A 527 16.47 -4.65 -3.58
N ALA A 528 17.47 -4.82 -4.43
CA ALA A 528 17.86 -3.81 -5.41
C ALA A 528 18.58 -4.37 -6.64
N SER A 529 18.19 -3.83 -7.79
CA SER A 529 18.90 -3.96 -9.05
C SER A 529 20.13 -3.04 -9.12
N HIS A 530 20.86 -3.06 -10.24
CA HIS A 530 21.93 -2.09 -10.48
C HIS A 530 21.41 -0.67 -10.71
N LYS A 531 20.12 -0.51 -11.00
CA LYS A 531 19.48 0.80 -11.19
C LYS A 531 18.85 1.37 -9.91
N GLY A 532 18.92 0.66 -8.80
CA GLY A 532 18.39 1.09 -7.51
C GLY A 532 17.48 0.05 -6.84
N PRO A 533 16.87 0.41 -5.69
CA PRO A 533 15.91 -0.45 -4.99
C PRO A 533 14.74 -0.90 -5.88
N SER A 534 14.36 -2.17 -5.75
CA SER A 534 13.31 -2.81 -6.56
C SER A 534 11.92 -2.79 -5.87
N LEU A 535 11.87 -2.62 -4.55
CA LEU A 535 10.62 -2.62 -3.74
C LEU A 535 10.16 -1.20 -3.40
N ALA A 536 10.84 -0.48 -2.52
CA ALA A 536 10.60 0.96 -2.32
C ALA A 536 11.77 1.82 -2.79
N ARG A 537 11.47 2.95 -3.45
CA ARG A 537 12.46 3.97 -3.84
C ARG A 537 11.92 5.38 -3.69
N CYS A 538 12.82 6.35 -3.62
CA CYS A 538 12.46 7.74 -3.83
C CYS A 538 12.49 8.06 -5.33
N SER A 539 11.33 8.34 -5.92
CA SER A 539 11.09 8.48 -7.38
C SER A 539 12.16 9.31 -8.10
N TYR A 540 12.41 10.55 -7.66
CA TYR A 540 13.29 11.53 -8.33
C TYR A 540 14.73 11.58 -7.81
N ASP A 541 15.00 10.95 -6.66
CA ASP A 541 16.32 11.03 -6.05
C ASP A 541 16.64 9.79 -5.21
N GLN A 542 17.38 8.86 -5.81
CA GLN A 542 17.82 7.63 -5.14
C GLN A 542 18.86 7.85 -4.03
N ARG A 543 19.35 9.10 -3.86
CA ARG A 543 20.18 9.47 -2.70
C ARG A 543 19.33 9.63 -1.44
N LYS A 544 18.01 9.85 -1.58
CA LYS A 544 17.06 9.88 -0.47
C LYS A 544 16.73 8.45 -0.04
N LEU A 545 16.92 8.15 1.24
CA LEU A 545 16.75 6.80 1.77
C LEU A 545 15.51 6.66 2.67
N TRP A 546 14.82 7.75 3.01
CA TRP A 546 13.75 7.73 4.00
C TRP A 546 12.63 6.74 3.68
N TYR A 547 12.12 6.71 2.44
CA TYR A 547 11.02 5.81 2.09
C TYR A 547 11.46 4.34 2.03
N PRO A 548 12.58 3.97 1.36
CA PRO A 548 13.12 2.62 1.43
C PRO A 548 13.39 2.12 2.86
N LEU A 549 13.87 3.01 3.74
CA LEU A 549 14.11 2.67 5.14
C LEU A 549 12.79 2.50 5.93
N LEU A 550 11.75 3.28 5.59
CA LEU A 550 10.42 3.14 6.17
C LEU A 550 9.81 1.79 5.80
N GLU A 551 9.80 1.44 4.51
CA GLU A 551 9.33 0.14 4.02
C GLU A 551 10.07 -1.00 4.71
N LYS A 552 11.40 -0.95 4.73
CA LYS A 552 12.21 -1.97 5.39
C LYS A 552 11.91 -2.11 6.88
N ALA A 553 11.73 -1.00 7.59
CA ALA A 553 11.38 -1.05 9.01
C ALA A 553 9.99 -1.64 9.24
N TYR A 554 9.05 -1.36 8.33
CA TYR A 554 7.70 -1.93 8.34
C TYR A 554 7.74 -3.44 8.03
N ALA A 555 8.50 -3.86 7.01
CA ALA A 555 8.75 -5.27 6.70
C ALA A 555 9.39 -6.02 7.87
N LYS A 556 10.40 -5.43 8.53
CA LYS A 556 11.02 -6.01 9.74
C LYS A 556 10.02 -6.18 10.88
N LEU A 557 9.13 -5.21 11.08
CA LEU A 557 8.11 -5.25 12.14
C LEU A 557 7.09 -6.39 11.92
N HIS A 558 6.77 -6.68 10.65
CA HIS A 558 5.84 -7.76 10.24
C HIS A 558 6.55 -9.09 9.88
N GLY A 559 7.88 -9.07 9.86
CA GLY A 559 8.76 -10.23 9.77
C GLY A 559 9.35 -10.54 8.38
N SER A 560 8.80 -10.00 7.29
CA SER A 560 9.34 -10.11 5.94
C SER A 560 8.79 -9.03 5.01
N TYR A 561 9.38 -8.85 3.82
CA TYR A 561 8.76 -8.01 2.78
C TYR A 561 7.48 -8.64 2.21
N ALA A 562 7.40 -9.97 2.14
CA ALA A 562 6.22 -10.70 1.70
C ALA A 562 5.00 -10.44 2.62
N ALA A 563 5.26 -10.31 3.93
CA ALA A 563 4.25 -9.98 4.94
C ALA A 563 3.50 -8.67 4.71
N ILE A 564 4.12 -7.74 3.98
CA ILE A 564 3.62 -6.38 3.78
C ILE A 564 3.15 -6.14 2.35
N GLN A 565 3.01 -7.17 1.51
CA GLN A 565 2.56 -7.03 0.11
C GLN A 565 1.05 -6.78 -0.03
N CYS A 566 0.28 -6.85 1.05
CA CYS A 566 -1.14 -6.51 1.06
C CYS A 566 -1.49 -5.82 2.38
N GLY A 567 -2.34 -4.80 2.34
CA GLY A 567 -2.74 -4.07 3.52
C GLY A 567 -3.69 -2.93 3.21
N ASN A 568 -4.12 -2.22 4.26
CA ASN A 568 -5.02 -1.09 4.14
C ASN A 568 -4.26 0.24 4.38
N PRO A 569 -4.42 1.25 3.51
CA PRO A 569 -3.69 2.52 3.63
C PRO A 569 -4.08 3.30 4.88
N LEU A 570 -5.34 3.21 5.36
CA LEU A 570 -5.79 3.89 6.57
C LEU A 570 -5.22 3.22 7.83
N GLU A 571 -5.23 1.89 7.90
CA GLU A 571 -4.56 1.17 8.99
C GLU A 571 -3.07 1.51 9.04
N THR A 572 -2.46 1.69 7.88
CA THR A 572 -1.05 2.09 7.79
C THR A 572 -0.85 3.54 8.20
N LEU A 573 -1.73 4.46 7.84
CA LEU A 573 -1.72 5.82 8.39
C LEU A 573 -1.85 5.81 9.91
N GLN A 574 -2.66 4.92 10.48
CA GLN A 574 -2.71 4.72 11.93
C GLN A 574 -1.38 4.18 12.48
N ASP A 575 -0.71 3.26 11.78
CA ASP A 575 0.61 2.75 12.18
C ASP A 575 1.70 3.84 12.13
N LEU A 576 1.61 4.77 11.18
CA LEU A 576 2.55 5.88 11.05
C LEU A 576 2.26 7.02 12.03
N THR A 577 0.99 7.26 12.36
CA THR A 577 0.58 8.47 13.11
C THR A 577 0.16 8.20 14.57
N GLY A 578 -0.36 7.01 14.84
CA GLY A 578 -1.00 6.61 16.09
C GLY A 578 -2.43 7.15 16.29
N TYR A 579 -2.98 7.94 15.36
CA TYR A 579 -4.35 8.45 15.47
C TYR A 579 -5.38 7.46 14.94
N PRO A 580 -6.61 7.47 15.47
CA PRO A 580 -7.66 6.58 14.99
C PRO A 580 -8.12 6.97 13.59
N THR A 581 -8.61 5.98 12.85
CA THR A 581 -9.19 6.16 11.52
C THR A 581 -10.66 5.78 11.47
N LEU A 582 -11.37 6.27 10.45
CA LEU A 582 -12.72 5.85 10.07
C LEU A 582 -12.83 5.73 8.55
N HIS A 583 -13.83 5.00 8.08
CA HIS A 583 -14.14 4.82 6.66
C HIS A 583 -15.52 5.39 6.34
N PHE A 584 -15.77 5.76 5.08
CA PHE A 584 -17.07 6.29 4.61
C PHE A 584 -17.55 5.65 3.29
N TYR A 585 -17.19 4.39 3.03
CA TYR A 585 -17.55 3.68 1.81
C TYR A 585 -19.06 3.50 1.64
N ASP A 586 -19.78 3.19 2.72
CA ASP A 586 -21.23 2.98 2.68
C ASP A 586 -21.95 4.29 2.35
N GLU A 587 -21.57 5.40 3.02
CA GLU A 587 -22.10 6.74 2.75
C GLU A 587 -21.81 7.18 1.32
N TRP A 588 -20.64 6.86 0.78
CA TRP A 588 -20.30 7.13 -0.61
C TRP A 588 -21.17 6.35 -1.59
N ALA A 589 -21.33 5.04 -1.37
CA ALA A 589 -22.15 4.17 -2.21
C ALA A 589 -23.63 4.62 -2.23
N GLU A 590 -24.18 5.05 -1.10
CA GLU A 590 -25.53 5.62 -1.01
C GLU A 590 -25.68 6.89 -1.86
N VAL A 591 -24.66 7.76 -1.87
CA VAL A 591 -24.64 8.96 -2.71
C VAL A 591 -24.58 8.60 -4.20
N VAL A 592 -23.75 7.64 -4.60
CA VAL A 592 -23.65 7.19 -6.00
C VAL A 592 -24.96 6.58 -6.49
N GLN A 593 -25.60 5.74 -5.67
CA GLN A 593 -26.89 5.10 -5.99
C GLN A 593 -28.01 6.14 -6.13
N SER A 594 -28.12 7.06 -5.16
CA SER A 594 -29.14 8.12 -5.19
C SER A 594 -28.96 9.06 -6.39
N SER A 595 -27.72 9.51 -6.65
CA SER A 595 -27.38 10.39 -7.77
C SER A 595 -27.73 9.77 -9.13
N SER A 596 -27.51 8.47 -9.28
CA SER A 596 -27.86 7.72 -10.50
C SER A 596 -29.37 7.64 -10.71
N SER A 597 -30.14 7.43 -9.64
CA SER A 597 -31.60 7.33 -9.71
C SER A 597 -32.31 8.67 -10.00
N GLU A 598 -31.76 9.77 -9.49
CA GLU A 598 -32.32 11.12 -9.66
C GLU A 598 -31.76 11.86 -10.89
N GLY A 599 -30.67 11.34 -11.49
CA GLY A 599 -29.97 11.99 -12.60
C GLY A 599 -29.31 13.32 -12.21
N ASN A 600 -29.09 13.55 -10.92
CA ASN A 600 -28.48 14.78 -10.38
C ASN A 600 -27.41 14.40 -9.33
N PRO A 601 -26.11 14.68 -9.60
CA PRO A 601 -25.03 14.39 -8.64
C PRO A 601 -25.02 15.33 -7.43
N TYR A 602 -25.87 16.37 -7.41
CA TYR A 602 -25.96 17.38 -6.35
C TYR A 602 -27.27 17.26 -5.56
N ASN A 603 -27.57 16.06 -5.07
CA ASN A 603 -28.74 15.79 -4.22
C ASN A 603 -28.44 16.04 -2.72
N PRO A 604 -29.45 16.01 -1.82
CA PRO A 604 -29.25 16.29 -0.40
C PRO A 604 -28.24 15.37 0.31
N GLN A 605 -28.19 14.09 -0.07
CA GLN A 605 -27.25 13.10 0.47
C GLN A 605 -25.82 13.42 0.05
N SER A 606 -25.65 13.77 -1.23
CA SER A 606 -24.38 14.22 -1.81
C SER A 606 -23.86 15.48 -1.11
N GLU A 607 -24.72 16.46 -0.84
CA GLU A 607 -24.36 17.65 -0.06
C GLU A 607 -24.02 17.33 1.39
N HIS A 608 -24.67 16.32 1.99
CA HIS A 608 -24.37 15.88 3.35
C HIS A 608 -22.95 15.28 3.42
N LEU A 609 -22.61 14.39 2.49
CA LEU A 609 -21.27 13.80 2.40
C LEU A 609 -20.20 14.87 2.11
N PHE A 610 -20.45 15.79 1.19
CA PHE A 610 -19.51 16.89 0.93
C PHE A 610 -19.30 17.75 2.19
N THR A 611 -20.37 18.10 2.91
CA THR A 611 -20.29 18.87 4.16
C THR A 611 -19.55 18.10 5.26
N PHE A 612 -19.75 16.79 5.35
CA PHE A 612 -19.00 15.92 6.26
C PHE A 612 -17.50 15.97 5.97
N LEU A 613 -17.09 15.86 4.70
CA LEU A 613 -15.68 15.96 4.30
C LEU A 613 -15.12 17.38 4.57
N GLU A 614 -15.90 18.44 4.33
CA GLU A 614 -15.54 19.82 4.66
C GLU A 614 -15.30 20.00 6.17
N GLU A 615 -16.17 19.43 7.01
CA GLU A 615 -16.00 19.49 8.48
C GLU A 615 -14.72 18.77 8.91
N LYS A 616 -14.49 17.55 8.42
CA LYS A 616 -13.32 16.75 8.81
C LYS A 616 -12.02 17.40 8.31
N LEU A 617 -11.97 17.85 7.06
CA LEU A 617 -10.77 18.47 6.47
C LEU A 617 -10.51 19.88 7.02
N HIS A 618 -11.44 20.83 6.84
CA HIS A 618 -11.20 22.23 7.20
C HIS A 618 -11.60 22.56 8.64
N GLY A 619 -12.67 21.96 9.14
CA GLY A 619 -13.18 22.22 10.49
C GLY A 619 -12.33 21.58 11.58
N ARG A 620 -11.80 20.38 11.33
CA ARG A 620 -10.99 19.61 12.28
C ARG A 620 -9.51 19.53 11.92
N GLY A 621 -9.12 19.77 10.67
CA GLY A 621 -7.73 19.63 10.22
C GLY A 621 -7.29 18.18 10.04
N TYR A 622 -8.25 17.26 9.83
CA TYR A 622 -7.96 15.84 9.64
C TYR A 622 -7.42 15.56 8.24
N ILE A 623 -6.73 14.43 8.10
CA ILE A 623 -6.36 13.90 6.79
C ILE A 623 -7.57 13.14 6.24
N VAL A 624 -8.00 13.51 5.04
CA VAL A 624 -9.06 12.84 4.29
C VAL A 624 -8.45 12.19 3.05
N CYS A 625 -8.77 10.92 2.81
CA CYS A 625 -8.32 10.16 1.65
C CYS A 625 -9.51 9.65 0.84
N LEU A 626 -9.41 9.66 -0.49
CA LEU A 626 -10.37 9.03 -1.40
C LEU A 626 -9.72 7.83 -2.09
N SER A 627 -10.39 6.68 -2.09
CA SER A 627 -9.85 5.42 -2.61
C SER A 627 -10.40 5.10 -3.99
N MET A 628 -9.49 4.81 -4.92
CA MET A 628 -9.83 4.22 -6.21
C MET A 628 -10.16 2.73 -6.01
N PRO A 629 -11.01 2.15 -6.88
CA PRO A 629 -11.19 0.70 -6.94
C PRO A 629 -9.86 -0.03 -7.16
N ASP A 630 -9.77 -1.29 -6.74
CA ASP A 630 -8.56 -2.11 -6.88
C ASP A 630 -8.19 -2.38 -8.35
N GLU A 631 -9.19 -2.50 -9.23
CA GLU A 631 -9.00 -2.77 -10.66
C GLU A 631 -9.82 -1.83 -11.54
N GLY A 632 -9.32 -1.60 -12.77
CA GLY A 632 -10.05 -0.88 -13.81
C GLY A 632 -9.29 -0.79 -15.13
N PRO A 633 -9.87 -0.12 -16.14
CA PRO A 633 -9.31 -0.06 -17.49
C PRO A 633 -7.97 0.68 -17.55
N GLU A 634 -6.98 0.07 -18.23
CA GLU A 634 -5.62 0.63 -18.40
C GLU A 634 -5.60 2.03 -19.05
N GLU A 635 -6.57 2.36 -19.90
CA GLU A 635 -6.68 3.67 -20.56
C GLU A 635 -7.88 4.49 -20.08
N GLY A 636 -8.39 4.22 -18.88
CA GLY A 636 -9.54 4.93 -18.30
C GLY A 636 -9.29 6.43 -18.06
N PRO A 637 -10.36 7.25 -17.90
CA PRO A 637 -10.23 8.68 -17.63
C PRO A 637 -9.35 8.99 -16.41
N ALA A 638 -9.43 8.18 -15.35
CA ALA A 638 -8.62 8.36 -14.15
C ALA A 638 -7.13 8.13 -14.43
N VAL A 639 -6.78 7.07 -15.18
CA VAL A 639 -5.40 6.77 -15.58
C VAL A 639 -4.83 7.86 -16.49
N GLN A 640 -5.64 8.37 -17.41
CA GLN A 640 -5.27 9.52 -18.23
C GLN A 640 -5.00 10.77 -17.40
N MET A 641 -5.58 10.91 -16.20
CA MET A 641 -5.29 12.03 -15.28
C MET A 641 -4.06 11.76 -14.38
N GLY A 642 -3.41 10.60 -14.52
CA GLY A 642 -2.26 10.18 -13.71
C GLY A 642 -2.62 9.40 -12.44
N MET A 643 -3.89 9.04 -12.25
CA MET A 643 -4.31 8.20 -11.13
C MET A 643 -4.09 6.71 -11.45
N GLU A 644 -4.01 5.89 -10.41
CA GLU A 644 -3.71 4.46 -10.46
C GLU A 644 -4.79 3.74 -9.64
N TYR A 645 -5.23 2.57 -10.14
CA TYR A 645 -6.16 1.72 -9.40
C TYR A 645 -5.45 1.11 -8.17
N GLY A 646 -6.23 0.83 -7.12
CA GLY A 646 -5.72 0.37 -5.82
C GLY A 646 -5.08 1.45 -4.93
N MET A 647 -5.06 2.71 -5.37
CA MET A 647 -4.47 3.84 -4.63
C MET A 647 -5.52 4.73 -3.94
N SER A 648 -5.13 5.35 -2.83
CA SER A 648 -5.91 6.39 -2.15
C SER A 648 -5.28 7.78 -2.26
N TYR A 649 -6.05 8.82 -2.51
CA TYR A 649 -5.51 10.15 -2.78
C TYR A 649 -5.85 11.09 -1.63
N ALA A 650 -4.84 11.82 -1.11
CA ALA A 650 -5.04 12.84 -0.10
C ALA A 650 -5.88 13.99 -0.67
N VAL A 651 -6.97 14.34 0.00
CA VAL A 651 -7.76 15.53 -0.30
C VAL A 651 -7.11 16.72 0.39
N LEU A 652 -6.59 17.65 -0.40
CA LEU A 652 -5.88 18.83 0.09
C LEU A 652 -6.84 19.98 0.39
N ARG A 653 -7.85 20.17 -0.48
CA ARG A 653 -8.78 21.30 -0.40
C ARG A 653 -10.15 20.92 -0.93
N LEU A 654 -11.18 21.52 -0.34
CA LEU A 654 -12.55 21.51 -0.83
C LEU A 654 -13.01 22.94 -1.11
N VAL A 655 -13.67 23.17 -2.24
CA VAL A 655 -14.16 24.50 -2.63
C VAL A 655 -15.61 24.42 -3.05
N ARG A 656 -16.43 25.30 -2.45
CA ARG A 656 -17.82 25.51 -2.85
C ARG A 656 -18.03 26.93 -3.35
N HIS A 657 -18.64 27.06 -4.52
CA HIS A 657 -19.06 28.35 -5.06
C HIS A 657 -20.31 28.18 -5.93
N GLY A 658 -21.42 28.81 -5.56
CA GLY A 658 -22.71 28.56 -6.21
C GLY A 658 -23.06 27.07 -6.18
N ASN A 659 -23.27 26.50 -7.37
CA ASN A 659 -23.56 25.07 -7.54
C ASN A 659 -22.31 24.21 -7.75
N ALA A 660 -21.12 24.81 -7.91
CA ALA A 660 -19.89 24.06 -8.10
C ALA A 660 -19.37 23.50 -6.77
N ARG A 661 -18.88 22.26 -6.83
CA ARG A 661 -18.18 21.58 -5.75
C ARG A 661 -16.90 21.01 -6.34
N LEU A 662 -15.75 21.54 -5.92
CA LEU A 662 -14.44 21.11 -6.38
C LEU A 662 -13.65 20.54 -5.23
N LEU A 663 -12.84 19.54 -5.54
CA LEU A 663 -11.85 18.98 -4.62
C LEU A 663 -10.48 19.02 -5.28
N GLN A 664 -9.45 19.31 -4.49
CA GLN A 664 -8.06 19.20 -4.90
C GLN A 664 -7.45 17.97 -4.24
N ILE A 665 -6.84 17.10 -5.04
CA ILE A 665 -6.15 15.90 -4.56
C ILE A 665 -4.67 15.94 -4.89
N ARG A 666 -3.84 15.25 -4.08
CA ARG A 666 -2.43 14.98 -4.41
C ARG A 666 -2.32 13.67 -5.18
N VAL A 667 -1.78 13.74 -6.39
CA VAL A 667 -1.47 12.58 -7.24
C VAL A 667 0.05 12.43 -7.28
N PRO A 668 0.65 11.43 -6.61
CA PRO A 668 2.11 11.37 -6.46
C PRO A 668 2.87 11.10 -7.78
N THR A 669 2.17 10.72 -8.85
CA THR A 669 2.74 10.57 -10.19
C THR A 669 2.95 11.95 -10.84
N VAL A 670 4.13 12.17 -11.44
CA VAL A 670 4.45 13.47 -12.08
C VAL A 670 3.88 13.59 -13.49
N THR A 671 3.48 12.47 -14.11
CA THR A 671 2.80 12.49 -15.40
C THR A 671 1.30 12.73 -15.20
N LEU A 672 0.96 13.92 -14.72
CA LEU A 672 -0.42 14.38 -14.76
C LEU A 672 -0.81 14.58 -16.23
N GLY A 673 -1.74 13.78 -16.74
CA GLY A 673 -2.29 14.08 -18.06
C GLY A 673 -3.07 15.39 -18.03
N ARG A 674 -3.19 16.01 -19.20
CA ARG A 674 -3.86 17.32 -19.36
C ARG A 674 -5.39 17.18 -19.43
N THR A 675 -5.92 16.03 -19.06
CA THR A 675 -7.33 15.64 -19.11
C THR A 675 -8.04 15.99 -17.80
N GLY A 676 -9.39 16.01 -17.82
CA GLY A 676 -10.21 16.42 -16.68
C GLY A 676 -10.82 17.81 -16.84
N LEU A 677 -11.99 18.02 -16.22
CA LEU A 677 -12.79 19.23 -16.39
C LEU A 677 -12.06 20.49 -15.87
N TRP A 678 -11.32 20.32 -14.77
CA TRP A 678 -10.61 21.40 -14.06
C TRP A 678 -9.09 21.23 -14.09
N SER A 679 -8.57 20.56 -15.12
CA SER A 679 -7.12 20.47 -15.35
C SER A 679 -6.49 21.87 -15.48
N ALA A 680 -5.19 22.00 -15.21
CA ALA A 680 -4.53 23.31 -15.18
C ALA A 680 -4.65 24.09 -16.51
N GLY A 681 -4.69 23.37 -17.64
CA GLY A 681 -4.89 23.97 -18.98
C GLY A 681 -6.35 24.21 -19.37
N SER A 682 -7.32 23.91 -18.50
CA SER A 682 -8.75 23.96 -18.84
C SER A 682 -9.22 25.38 -19.11
N ALA A 683 -9.99 25.55 -20.20
CA ALA A 683 -10.64 26.82 -20.51
C ALA A 683 -11.71 27.22 -19.47
N ARG A 684 -12.16 26.27 -18.63
CA ARG A 684 -13.18 26.52 -17.59
C ARG A 684 -12.71 27.50 -16.53
N TRP A 685 -11.41 27.50 -16.18
CA TRP A 685 -10.85 28.49 -15.26
C TRP A 685 -11.06 29.94 -15.74
N LYS A 686 -11.03 30.17 -17.07
CA LYS A 686 -11.29 31.49 -17.66
C LYS A 686 -12.79 31.83 -17.71
N GLN A 687 -13.65 30.82 -17.77
CA GLN A 687 -15.11 30.99 -17.80
C GLN A 687 -15.66 31.27 -16.39
N GLU A 688 -15.01 30.74 -15.35
CA GLU A 688 -15.41 30.87 -13.95
C GLU A 688 -14.33 31.57 -13.11
N PRO A 689 -14.15 32.90 -13.26
CA PRO A 689 -13.04 33.64 -12.65
C PRO A 689 -13.10 33.66 -11.11
N GLU A 690 -14.29 33.58 -10.50
CA GLU A 690 -14.41 33.48 -9.05
C GLU A 690 -13.90 32.14 -8.51
N LEU A 691 -14.24 31.03 -9.18
CA LEU A 691 -13.70 29.70 -8.86
C LEU A 691 -12.19 29.66 -9.08
N ALA A 692 -11.70 30.21 -10.19
CA ALA A 692 -10.26 30.31 -10.44
C ALA A 692 -9.55 31.04 -9.30
N ARG A 693 -10.08 32.17 -8.83
CA ARG A 693 -9.50 32.90 -7.69
C ARG A 693 -9.55 32.10 -6.39
N LEU A 694 -10.63 31.37 -6.11
CA LEU A 694 -10.75 30.53 -4.91
C LEU A 694 -9.76 29.34 -4.95
N CYS A 695 -9.55 28.77 -6.13
CA CYS A 695 -8.63 27.64 -6.35
C CYS A 695 -7.17 28.07 -6.53
N GLY A 696 -6.89 29.37 -6.75
CA GLY A 696 -5.54 29.90 -7.01
C GLY A 696 -5.09 29.71 -8.47
N MET A 697 -6.04 29.64 -9.40
CA MET A 697 -5.86 29.38 -10.84
C MET A 697 -6.12 30.63 -11.71
N ASP A 698 -6.15 31.83 -11.12
CA ASP A 698 -6.52 33.10 -11.77
C ASP A 698 -5.35 33.88 -12.43
N GLY A 699 -4.13 33.33 -12.43
CA GLY A 699 -2.94 33.92 -13.06
C GLY A 699 -2.21 32.97 -14.03
N ASP A 700 -0.93 33.25 -14.33
CA ASP A 700 0.00 32.32 -15.02
C ASP A 700 0.39 31.12 -14.13
N GLY A 701 -0.42 30.83 -13.10
CA GLY A 701 -0.12 29.90 -12.03
C GLY A 701 0.07 28.49 -12.56
N GLU A 702 1.31 28.07 -12.68
CA GLU A 702 1.63 26.66 -12.78
C GLU A 702 1.02 25.96 -11.55
N PRO A 703 0.26 24.87 -11.74
CA PRO A 703 -0.34 24.15 -10.64
C PRO A 703 0.76 23.73 -9.66
N GLU A 704 0.40 23.64 -8.38
CA GLU A 704 1.27 23.00 -7.41
C GLU A 704 1.60 21.59 -7.92
N LEU A 705 2.89 21.24 -7.97
CA LEU A 705 3.40 19.99 -8.54
C LEU A 705 2.58 18.80 -8.03
N ALA A 706 2.15 17.93 -8.95
CA ALA A 706 1.43 16.70 -8.62
C ALA A 706 0.06 16.93 -7.93
N THR A 707 -0.60 18.09 -8.14
CA THR A 707 -1.99 18.31 -7.69
C THR A 707 -2.99 18.31 -8.84
N LEU A 708 -4.19 17.80 -8.56
CA LEU A 708 -5.29 17.73 -9.50
C LEU A 708 -6.57 18.32 -8.88
N TRP A 709 -7.25 19.19 -9.62
CA TRP A 709 -8.60 19.64 -9.29
C TRP A 709 -9.63 18.79 -10.01
N LEU A 710 -10.59 18.25 -9.27
CA LEU A 710 -11.70 17.45 -9.79
C LEU A 710 -13.03 18.12 -9.48
N ASP A 711 -13.97 18.01 -10.40
CA ASP A 711 -15.39 18.24 -10.09
C ASP A 711 -15.90 17.14 -9.15
N TRP A 712 -16.86 17.47 -8.28
CA TRP A 712 -17.47 16.49 -7.39
C TRP A 712 -18.12 15.33 -8.17
N SER A 713 -18.71 15.60 -9.34
CA SER A 713 -19.26 14.54 -10.18
C SER A 713 -18.18 13.63 -10.79
N GLU A 714 -17.01 14.18 -11.13
CA GLU A 714 -15.85 13.41 -11.56
C GLU A 714 -15.38 12.49 -10.43
N ALA A 715 -15.24 13.02 -9.20
CA ALA A 715 -14.84 12.21 -8.05
C ALA A 715 -15.84 11.07 -7.76
N LEU A 716 -17.14 11.36 -7.69
CA LEU A 716 -18.18 10.33 -7.48
C LEU A 716 -18.16 9.20 -8.52
N SER A 717 -17.68 9.49 -9.74
CA SER A 717 -17.58 8.49 -10.81
C SER A 717 -16.31 7.65 -10.78
N MET A 718 -15.24 8.14 -10.14
CA MET A 718 -13.91 7.52 -10.16
C MET A 718 -13.57 6.78 -8.87
N PHE A 719 -13.97 7.32 -7.72
CA PHE A 719 -13.68 6.74 -6.41
C PHE A 719 -14.84 5.89 -5.88
N GLU A 720 -14.52 4.91 -5.04
CA GLU A 720 -15.49 4.04 -4.36
C GLU A 720 -15.81 4.49 -2.93
N GLY A 721 -15.09 5.48 -2.42
CA GLY A 721 -15.21 5.96 -1.05
C GLY A 721 -13.86 6.39 -0.51
N GLY A 722 -13.58 6.08 0.75
CA GLY A 722 -12.31 6.41 1.37
C GLY A 722 -12.38 6.41 2.89
N GLY A 723 -11.50 7.18 3.52
CA GLY A 723 -11.53 7.33 4.96
C GLY A 723 -10.77 8.54 5.47
N VAL A 724 -10.81 8.68 6.79
CA VAL A 724 -10.29 9.84 7.51
C VAL A 724 -9.36 9.35 8.61
N CYS A 725 -8.16 9.92 8.68
CA CYS A 725 -7.31 9.80 9.85
C CYS A 725 -7.57 11.01 10.76
N CYS A 726 -8.11 10.75 11.96
CA CYS A 726 -8.56 11.77 12.90
C CYS A 726 -7.37 12.43 13.63
N THR A 727 -6.49 13.03 12.85
CA THR A 727 -5.24 13.63 13.31
C THR A 727 -5.52 14.84 14.19
N ARG A 728 -4.85 14.88 15.34
CA ARG A 728 -4.90 16.02 16.27
C ARG A 728 -3.47 16.42 16.61
N TRP A 729 -2.78 17.01 15.63
CA TRP A 729 -1.35 17.32 15.74
C TRP A 729 -1.01 18.21 16.94
N GLU A 730 -1.98 19.01 17.39
CA GLU A 730 -1.93 19.85 18.58
C GLU A 730 -2.02 19.05 19.89
N TRP A 731 -2.63 17.86 19.87
CA TRP A 731 -2.66 16.91 21.00
C TRP A 731 -1.38 16.08 21.02
N ALA A 732 -0.31 16.75 21.43
CA ALA A 732 1.04 16.21 21.39
C ALA A 732 1.36 15.25 22.56
N HIS A 733 0.35 14.77 23.29
CA HIS A 733 0.48 13.92 24.46
C HIS A 733 -0.22 12.59 24.23
N ASP A 734 0.55 11.63 23.72
CA ASP A 734 0.09 10.27 23.47
C ASP A 734 0.63 9.33 24.55
N CYS A 735 -0.28 8.76 25.33
CA CYS A 735 0.04 7.72 26.30
C CYS A 735 -0.52 6.37 25.87
N ARG A 736 0.31 5.32 25.89
CA ARG A 736 -0.09 3.94 25.57
C ARG A 736 0.14 3.04 26.76
N VAL A 737 -0.80 2.14 27.07
CA VAL A 737 -0.70 1.17 28.17
C VAL A 737 -1.01 -0.22 27.65
N ARG A 738 -0.13 -1.19 27.91
CA ARG A 738 -0.28 -2.57 27.42
C ARG A 738 -0.82 -3.50 28.49
N GLY A 739 -1.74 -4.36 28.09
CA GLY A 739 -2.35 -5.38 28.94
C GLY A 739 -2.77 -6.61 28.15
N PHE A 740 -3.47 -7.49 28.83
CA PHE A 740 -4.06 -8.69 28.25
C PHE A 740 -5.51 -8.89 28.73
N PHE A 741 -6.31 -9.53 27.89
CA PHE A 741 -7.61 -10.08 28.24
C PHE A 741 -7.46 -11.52 28.68
N ASN A 742 -8.21 -11.91 29.71
CA ASN A 742 -8.38 -13.29 30.12
C ASN A 742 -9.88 -13.64 30.03
N LYS A 743 -10.28 -14.37 28.98
CA LYS A 743 -11.70 -14.70 28.72
C LYS A 743 -12.59 -13.45 28.67
N GLY A 744 -12.16 -12.46 27.89
CA GLY A 744 -12.85 -11.17 27.73
C GLY A 744 -12.69 -10.16 28.89
N VAL A 745 -12.14 -10.57 30.04
CA VAL A 745 -11.90 -9.67 31.19
C VAL A 745 -10.51 -9.03 31.08
N PRO A 746 -10.39 -7.68 31.08
CA PRO A 746 -9.10 -7.02 30.97
C PRO A 746 -8.29 -7.09 32.26
N SER A 747 -6.97 -7.21 32.11
CA SER A 747 -6.00 -7.18 33.22
C SER A 747 -5.99 -5.87 34.02
N PHE A 748 -6.38 -4.74 33.39
CA PHE A 748 -6.59 -3.43 34.00
C PHE A 748 -7.68 -2.62 33.29
N VAL A 749 -8.15 -1.57 33.95
CA VAL A 749 -8.89 -0.43 33.40
C VAL A 749 -8.15 0.86 33.77
N LEU A 750 -8.31 1.93 32.98
CA LEU A 750 -7.68 3.21 33.30
C LEU A 750 -8.63 4.03 34.17
N GLU A 751 -8.18 4.43 35.35
CA GLU A 751 -8.83 5.47 36.15
C GLU A 751 -8.21 6.81 35.78
N VAL A 752 -9.04 7.73 35.27
CA VAL A 752 -8.63 9.05 34.78
C VAL A 752 -9.19 10.13 35.69
N THR A 753 -8.29 10.94 36.24
CA THR A 753 -8.61 12.06 37.13
C THR A 753 -8.21 13.37 36.47
N VAL A 754 -9.12 14.35 36.52
CA VAL A 754 -8.90 15.72 36.03
C VAL A 754 -9.02 16.66 37.21
N ASP A 755 -7.91 17.31 37.56
CA ASP A 755 -7.83 18.24 38.68
C ASP A 755 -8.50 19.59 38.34
N ASP A 756 -9.23 20.15 39.30
CA ASP A 756 -9.96 21.43 39.21
C ASP A 756 -9.21 22.59 39.91
N SER A 757 -8.08 22.31 40.58
CA SER A 757 -7.33 23.30 41.37
C SER A 757 -6.49 24.31 40.56
N VAL A 758 -6.44 24.16 39.23
CA VAL A 758 -5.72 25.08 38.32
C VAL A 758 -6.74 26.02 37.68
N GLU A 759 -6.49 27.34 37.72
CA GLU A 759 -7.44 28.45 37.39
C GLU A 759 -8.14 28.40 36.02
N SER A 760 -7.82 27.46 35.13
CA SER A 760 -8.66 27.17 33.95
C SER A 760 -9.47 25.89 34.17
N ALA A 761 -10.73 26.02 34.58
CA ALA A 761 -11.70 24.91 34.68
C ALA A 761 -12.13 24.32 33.31
N ASN A 762 -11.24 24.35 32.32
CA ASN A 762 -11.52 23.89 30.98
C ASN A 762 -11.67 22.36 30.92
N PRO A 763 -12.51 21.83 30.05
CA PRO A 763 -12.56 20.39 29.82
C PRO A 763 -11.27 19.89 29.16
N VAL A 764 -10.89 18.64 29.43
CA VAL A 764 -9.80 17.95 28.73
C VAL A 764 -10.38 17.11 27.61
N GLU A 765 -9.98 17.37 26.38
CA GLU A 765 -10.33 16.51 25.23
C GLU A 765 -9.28 15.41 25.03
N ALA A 766 -9.74 14.20 24.74
CA ALA A 766 -8.89 13.06 24.47
C ALA A 766 -9.55 12.01 23.56
N TYR A 767 -8.74 11.25 22.83
CA TYR A 767 -9.10 9.97 22.24
C TYR A 767 -8.72 8.83 23.18
N CYS A 768 -9.67 7.91 23.39
CA CYS A 768 -9.43 6.60 23.96
C CYS A 768 -9.43 5.58 22.82
N ILE A 769 -8.30 4.90 22.60
CA ILE A 769 -8.07 3.97 21.50
C ILE A 769 -7.82 2.59 22.11
N LEU A 770 -8.43 1.54 21.55
CA LEU A 770 -8.18 0.15 21.92
C LEU A 770 -7.69 -0.60 20.69
N SER A 771 -6.50 -1.17 20.81
CA SER A 771 -5.81 -1.91 19.76
C SER A 771 -5.58 -3.35 20.21
N GLN A 772 -5.71 -4.30 19.29
CA GLN A 772 -5.27 -5.69 19.47
C GLN A 772 -4.10 -6.01 18.53
N GLU A 773 -3.51 -7.20 18.68
CA GLU A 773 -2.44 -7.67 17.81
C GLU A 773 -2.91 -7.76 16.35
N ASP A 774 -2.00 -7.44 15.43
CA ASP A 774 -2.20 -7.57 13.99
C ASP A 774 -2.26 -9.06 13.60
N ASP A 775 -3.05 -9.40 12.58
CA ASP A 775 -3.22 -10.78 12.11
C ASP A 775 -2.25 -11.15 10.98
N ARG A 776 -1.47 -10.20 10.47
CA ARG A 776 -0.45 -10.46 9.45
C ARG A 776 0.66 -11.34 10.00
N SER A 777 1.03 -12.35 9.20
CA SER A 777 2.22 -13.17 9.43
C SER A 777 2.28 -13.91 10.76
N VAL A 778 1.12 -14.10 11.36
CA VAL A 778 0.98 -14.93 12.56
C VAL A 778 0.84 -16.38 12.10
N ASP A 779 1.54 -17.28 12.77
CA ASP A 779 1.36 -18.73 12.57
C ASP A 779 -0.13 -19.09 12.66
N ALA A 780 -0.64 -19.86 11.70
CA ALA A 780 -2.04 -20.29 11.65
C ALA A 780 -2.47 -21.05 12.92
N GLU A 781 -1.51 -21.65 13.64
CA GLU A 781 -1.76 -22.33 14.91
C GLU A 781 -1.82 -21.37 16.13
N ASN A 782 -1.61 -20.07 15.96
CA ASN A 782 -1.63 -19.13 17.09
C ASN A 782 -3.07 -18.84 17.57
N PRO A 783 -3.46 -19.29 18.79
CA PRO A 783 -4.82 -19.14 19.30
C PRO A 783 -5.22 -17.68 19.61
N THR A 784 -4.28 -16.73 19.57
CA THR A 784 -4.57 -15.30 19.75
C THR A 784 -4.51 -14.50 18.45
N GLY A 785 -4.14 -15.12 17.32
CA GLY A 785 -3.88 -14.46 16.04
C GLY A 785 -5.11 -13.86 15.36
N SER A 786 -6.30 -14.46 15.55
CA SER A 786 -7.53 -13.94 14.92
C SER A 786 -8.04 -12.67 15.60
N LEU A 787 -8.44 -11.67 14.81
CA LEU A 787 -9.10 -10.46 15.32
C LEU A 787 -10.39 -10.82 16.08
N CYS A 788 -10.60 -10.18 17.22
CA CYS A 788 -11.82 -10.32 18.02
C CYS A 788 -12.60 -9.00 18.05
N PRO A 789 -13.94 -9.02 18.17
CA PRO A 789 -14.72 -7.79 18.32
C PRO A 789 -14.28 -7.01 19.56
N LEU A 790 -13.92 -5.73 19.38
CA LEU A 790 -13.45 -4.82 20.43
C LEU A 790 -14.54 -3.85 20.85
N SER A 791 -14.52 -3.43 22.12
CA SER A 791 -15.36 -2.34 22.63
C SER A 791 -14.59 -1.56 23.68
N ILE A 792 -14.43 -0.26 23.47
CA ILE A 792 -13.91 0.67 24.49
C ILE A 792 -15.04 1.59 24.95
N SER A 793 -15.08 1.87 26.25
CA SER A 793 -16.10 2.74 26.82
C SER A 793 -15.57 3.57 27.98
N VAL A 794 -16.23 4.69 28.26
CA VAL A 794 -15.88 5.60 29.35
C VAL A 794 -17.07 5.78 30.28
N SER A 795 -16.84 5.56 31.57
CA SER A 795 -17.82 5.81 32.63
C SER A 795 -17.64 7.16 33.30
N ILE A 796 -18.73 7.65 33.89
CA ILE A 796 -18.77 8.85 34.71
C ILE A 796 -19.35 8.51 36.09
N HIS A 797 -18.97 9.30 37.10
CA HIS A 797 -19.56 9.20 38.43
C HIS A 797 -21.05 9.60 38.40
N GLU A 798 -21.91 8.80 39.02
CA GLU A 798 -23.32 9.16 39.21
C GLU A 798 -23.48 10.10 40.42
N ASP A 799 -23.85 11.35 40.17
CA ASP A 799 -24.34 12.24 41.24
C ASP A 799 -25.71 11.73 41.68
N ILE A 800 -25.81 11.23 42.92
CA ILE A 800 -27.07 10.86 43.55
C ILE A 800 -27.83 12.15 43.89
N ASN A 801 -28.46 12.82 42.91
CA ASN A 801 -29.29 13.99 43.17
C ASN A 801 -30.80 13.64 43.22
N GLU A 802 -31.32 13.73 44.44
CA GLU A 802 -32.66 13.92 45.03
C GLU A 802 -33.98 13.58 44.28
N GLU A 803 -34.06 13.49 42.95
CA GLU A 803 -35.33 13.15 42.27
C GLU A 803 -35.55 11.63 42.10
N SER A 804 -34.53 10.82 42.34
CA SER A 804 -34.59 9.35 42.29
C SER A 804 -34.71 8.66 43.65
N GLU A 805 -35.10 9.38 44.72
CA GLU A 805 -35.35 8.75 46.03
C GLU A 805 -36.54 7.77 46.03
N LYS A 806 -37.33 7.72 44.95
CA LYS A 806 -38.51 6.82 44.85
C LYS A 806 -38.34 5.59 43.96
N ALA A 807 -37.19 5.39 43.31
CA ALA A 807 -36.93 4.17 42.54
C ALA A 807 -35.54 3.61 42.86
N SER A 808 -35.52 2.55 43.67
CA SER A 808 -34.37 1.69 43.99
C SER A 808 -33.38 2.20 45.06
N LYS A 809 -33.70 1.90 46.33
CA LYS A 809 -32.70 1.74 47.42
C LYS A 809 -31.78 0.52 47.23
N THR A 810 -31.55 0.11 45.98
CA THR A 810 -30.88 -1.14 45.58
C THR A 810 -29.80 -0.93 44.51
N SER A 811 -29.50 0.30 44.09
CA SER A 811 -28.37 0.55 43.17
C SER A 811 -27.06 0.59 43.96
N GLU A 812 -26.31 -0.51 43.95
CA GLU A 812 -24.92 -0.56 44.45
C GLU A 812 -23.90 0.10 43.50
N ALA A 813 -24.34 0.58 42.33
CA ALA A 813 -23.47 1.20 41.32
C ALA A 813 -23.15 2.66 41.67
N ASP A 814 -21.87 3.02 41.63
CA ASP A 814 -21.34 4.38 41.82
C ASP A 814 -20.75 4.97 40.52
N GLN A 815 -20.72 4.18 39.45
CA GLN A 815 -20.24 4.54 38.12
C GLN A 815 -21.20 4.05 37.04
N ARG A 816 -21.33 4.83 35.96
CA ARG A 816 -22.14 4.46 34.79
C ARG A 816 -21.45 4.75 33.47
N ILE A 817 -21.45 3.78 32.54
CA ILE A 817 -20.97 3.95 31.16
C ILE A 817 -21.79 5.02 30.44
N ARG A 818 -21.09 6.08 29.99
CA ARG A 818 -21.69 7.20 29.27
C ARG A 818 -21.36 7.20 27.78
N TYR A 819 -20.10 6.90 27.45
CA TYR A 819 -19.58 6.93 26.08
C TYR A 819 -19.11 5.53 25.69
N VAL A 820 -19.43 5.12 24.48
CA VAL A 820 -19.02 3.84 23.87
C VAL A 820 -18.49 4.12 22.47
N CYS A 821 -17.53 3.32 22.02
CA CYS A 821 -16.97 3.42 20.68
C CYS A 821 -18.02 3.30 19.57
N SER A 822 -17.67 3.86 18.41
CA SER A 822 -18.45 3.84 17.18
C SER A 822 -17.50 3.74 15.97
N ALA A 823 -18.06 3.58 14.77
CA ALA A 823 -17.28 3.65 13.53
C ALA A 823 -16.66 5.03 13.28
N ASP A 824 -17.32 6.13 13.72
CA ASP A 824 -16.74 7.46 13.81
C ASP A 824 -16.27 7.73 15.26
N PRO A 825 -14.96 7.82 15.52
CA PRO A 825 -14.43 8.13 16.84
C PRO A 825 -14.98 9.43 17.44
N ASP A 826 -15.35 10.42 16.63
CA ASP A 826 -15.87 11.72 17.12
C ASP A 826 -17.34 11.64 17.56
N THR A 827 -18.04 10.57 17.20
CA THR A 827 -19.48 10.40 17.45
C THR A 827 -19.73 9.19 18.36
N PRO A 828 -19.33 9.25 19.65
CA PRO A 828 -19.48 8.12 20.56
C PRO A 828 -20.95 7.77 20.83
N LEU A 829 -21.23 6.48 20.92
CA LEU A 829 -22.56 5.94 21.16
C LEU A 829 -22.88 5.87 22.66
N LYS A 830 -24.18 5.72 22.95
CA LYS A 830 -24.67 5.44 24.31
C LYS A 830 -24.87 3.94 24.55
N ASN A 831 -25.18 3.18 23.50
CA ASN A 831 -25.45 1.76 23.61
C ASN A 831 -24.15 0.97 23.52
N LEU A 832 -24.16 -0.23 24.09
CA LEU A 832 -22.99 -1.08 24.03
C LEU A 832 -22.83 -1.62 22.61
N THR A 833 -21.70 -1.30 21.99
CA THR A 833 -21.37 -1.71 20.63
C THR A 833 -19.98 -2.34 20.62
N TYR A 834 -19.85 -3.39 19.81
CA TYR A 834 -18.59 -4.05 19.51
C TYR A 834 -18.27 -3.89 18.03
N ILE A 835 -17.01 -3.57 17.73
CA ILE A 835 -16.50 -3.39 16.38
C ILE A 835 -15.49 -4.50 16.10
N LEU A 836 -15.71 -5.27 15.04
CA LEU A 836 -14.71 -6.21 14.55
C LEU A 836 -13.69 -5.46 13.69
N ALA A 837 -12.55 -5.10 14.29
CA ALA A 837 -11.45 -4.41 13.65
C ALA A 837 -10.15 -4.60 14.47
N ARG A 838 -9.00 -4.29 13.87
CA ARG A 838 -7.71 -4.24 14.60
C ARG A 838 -7.74 -3.19 15.72
N ASP A 839 -8.46 -2.10 15.48
CA ASP A 839 -8.54 -0.95 16.37
C ASP A 839 -9.97 -0.42 16.51
N THR A 840 -10.29 0.16 17.66
CA THR A 840 -11.52 0.95 17.87
C THR A 840 -11.24 2.13 18.78
N ALA A 841 -11.98 3.23 18.61
CA ALA A 841 -11.73 4.44 19.38
C ALA A 841 -13.01 5.21 19.71
N LEU A 842 -12.86 6.17 20.62
CA LEU A 842 -13.86 7.21 20.90
C LEU A 842 -13.20 8.49 21.39
N GLN A 843 -13.77 9.64 21.04
CA GLN A 843 -13.45 10.93 21.59
C GLN A 843 -14.24 11.17 22.88
N VAL A 844 -13.58 11.73 23.90
CA VAL A 844 -14.23 12.19 25.13
C VAL A 844 -13.83 13.61 25.48
N THR A 845 -14.75 14.30 26.14
CA THR A 845 -14.52 15.57 26.81
C THR A 845 -14.67 15.36 28.32
N LEU A 846 -13.55 15.43 29.04
CA LEU A 846 -13.46 15.16 30.48
C LEU A 846 -13.60 16.46 31.27
N GLN A 847 -14.68 16.55 32.04
CA GLN A 847 -15.00 17.67 32.93
C GLN A 847 -14.35 17.45 34.30
N PRO A 848 -13.68 18.47 34.88
CA PRO A 848 -13.12 18.37 36.23
C PRO A 848 -14.17 18.01 37.29
N SER A 849 -15.44 18.40 37.13
CA SER A 849 -16.50 18.14 38.11
C SER A 849 -17.08 16.71 38.09
N LYS A 850 -16.69 15.87 37.14
CA LYS A 850 -17.29 14.53 36.92
C LYS A 850 -16.29 13.38 37.06
N HIS A 851 -15.05 13.69 37.45
CA HIS A 851 -14.03 12.70 37.76
C HIS A 851 -14.36 11.93 39.06
N PRO A 852 -13.80 10.72 39.28
CA PRO A 852 -12.96 9.96 38.35
C PRO A 852 -13.76 9.32 37.21
N TYR A 853 -13.11 9.25 36.05
CA TYR A 853 -13.58 8.53 34.86
C TYR A 853 -12.90 7.15 34.80
N TYR A 854 -13.58 6.16 34.22
CA TYR A 854 -12.95 4.86 33.93
C TYR A 854 -13.02 4.54 32.45
N VAL A 855 -11.86 4.26 31.84
CA VAL A 855 -11.75 3.75 30.46
C VAL A 855 -11.68 2.24 30.52
N ILE A 856 -12.69 1.59 29.93
CA ILE A 856 -12.98 0.17 30.11
C ILE A 856 -12.86 -0.53 28.75
N PRO A 857 -11.73 -1.21 28.49
CA PRO A 857 -11.57 -2.05 27.31
C PRO A 857 -12.30 -3.37 27.48
N ARG A 858 -12.90 -3.87 26.41
CA ARG A 858 -13.62 -5.15 26.35
C ARG A 858 -13.37 -5.81 25.00
N THR A 859 -13.48 -7.13 24.99
CA THR A 859 -13.46 -7.94 23.79
C THR A 859 -14.41 -9.11 23.93
N ARG A 860 -14.84 -9.70 22.82
CA ARG A 860 -15.53 -11.01 22.80
C ARG A 860 -14.53 -12.07 22.39
N THR A 861 -13.86 -12.67 23.37
CA THR A 861 -12.92 -13.78 23.16
C THR A 861 -12.99 -14.74 24.33
N ASP A 862 -12.87 -16.04 24.04
CA ASP A 862 -12.66 -17.09 25.04
C ASP A 862 -11.17 -17.37 25.29
N SER A 863 -10.28 -16.74 24.50
CA SER A 863 -8.84 -16.90 24.63
C SER A 863 -8.33 -16.31 25.95
N GLU A 864 -7.37 -17.01 26.55
CA GLU A 864 -6.59 -16.50 27.68
C GLU A 864 -5.40 -15.69 27.14
N ASN A 865 -5.02 -14.64 27.87
CA ASN A 865 -3.86 -13.79 27.59
C ASN A 865 -3.82 -13.10 26.21
N LYS A 866 -4.98 -12.78 25.61
CA LYS A 866 -5.01 -12.00 24.36
C LYS A 866 -4.53 -10.56 24.62
N LEU A 867 -3.45 -10.13 23.98
CA LEU A 867 -2.85 -8.82 24.22
C LEU A 867 -3.73 -7.68 23.70
N PHE A 868 -3.67 -6.55 24.39
CA PHE A 868 -4.26 -5.29 23.94
C PHE A 868 -3.41 -4.09 24.36
N THR A 869 -3.58 -2.99 23.63
CA THR A 869 -3.03 -1.68 24.01
C THR A 869 -4.17 -0.69 24.12
N VAL A 870 -4.23 0.06 25.24
CA VAL A 870 -5.09 1.24 25.35
C VAL A 870 -4.25 2.48 25.09
N GLY A 871 -4.62 3.24 24.06
CA GLY A 871 -4.09 4.56 23.80
C GLY A 871 -4.97 5.67 24.38
N PHE A 872 -4.32 6.69 24.89
CA PHE A 872 -4.92 7.89 25.44
C PHE A 872 -4.18 9.11 24.89
N VAL A 873 -4.71 9.68 23.81
CA VAL A 873 -4.12 10.85 23.12
C VAL A 873 -4.90 12.07 23.54
N SER A 874 -4.25 13.08 24.13
CA SER A 874 -4.96 14.16 24.83
C SER A 874 -4.37 15.54 24.62
N SER A 875 -5.24 16.53 24.78
CA SER A 875 -4.93 17.97 24.77
C SER A 875 -4.08 18.44 25.94
N THR A 876 -3.94 17.62 26.99
CA THR A 876 -3.25 17.96 28.26
C THR A 876 -2.25 16.85 28.62
N PRO A 877 -1.02 17.17 29.06
CA PRO A 877 -0.04 16.14 29.39
C PRO A 877 -0.47 15.29 30.59
N VAL A 878 -0.37 13.97 30.44
CA VAL A 878 -0.52 13.01 31.54
C VAL A 878 0.75 13.05 32.39
N THR A 879 0.60 13.34 33.69
CA THR A 879 1.72 13.37 34.64
C THR A 879 1.28 12.83 36.00
N LYS A 880 2.23 12.46 36.88
CA LYS A 880 1.93 11.94 38.22
C LYS A 880 1.21 12.93 39.13
N THR A 881 1.51 14.22 39.01
CA THR A 881 1.06 15.27 39.94
C THR A 881 0.37 16.44 39.26
N GLY A 882 0.21 16.41 37.93
CA GLY A 882 -0.41 17.49 37.19
C GLY A 882 -1.93 17.34 37.09
N ARG A 883 -2.49 18.13 36.18
CA ARG A 883 -3.94 18.25 35.95
C ARG A 883 -4.58 16.92 35.52
N LEU A 884 -3.97 16.23 34.57
CA LEU A 884 -4.47 14.95 34.06
C LEU A 884 -3.61 13.82 34.63
N ARG A 885 -4.26 12.94 35.40
CA ARG A 885 -3.63 11.79 36.07
C ARG A 885 -4.30 10.51 35.63
N ILE A 886 -3.50 9.50 35.29
CA ILE A 886 -3.98 8.18 34.91
C ILE A 886 -3.37 7.12 35.84
N ARG A 887 -4.23 6.28 36.41
CA ARG A 887 -3.86 5.11 37.20
C ARG A 887 -4.39 3.83 36.57
N MET A 888 -3.65 2.74 36.72
CA MET A 888 -4.05 1.41 36.27
C MET A 888 -4.65 0.67 37.45
N VAL A 889 -5.93 0.33 37.32
CA VAL A 889 -6.70 -0.35 38.38
C VAL A 889 -7.39 -1.59 37.83
N ARG A 890 -7.72 -2.54 38.70
CA ARG A 890 -8.40 -3.77 38.34
C ARG A 890 -9.78 -3.82 38.98
N LEU A 891 -10.79 -4.05 38.15
CA LEU A 891 -12.14 -4.39 38.60
C LEU A 891 -12.24 -5.92 38.83
N PRO A 892 -13.04 -6.38 39.81
CA PRO A 892 -13.31 -7.80 39.99
C PRO A 892 -13.83 -8.45 38.70
N ALA A 893 -13.40 -9.68 38.40
CA ALA A 893 -13.81 -10.39 37.18
C ALA A 893 -15.33 -10.66 37.12
N ASN A 894 -16.00 -10.72 38.28
CA ASN A 894 -17.45 -10.84 38.41
C ASN A 894 -18.20 -9.49 38.35
N SER A 895 -17.50 -8.38 38.12
CA SER A 895 -18.10 -7.05 38.01
C SER A 895 -19.18 -7.03 36.93
N SER A 896 -20.28 -6.34 37.24
CA SER A 896 -21.43 -6.22 36.34
C SER A 896 -21.07 -5.62 34.98
N VAL A 897 -20.03 -4.78 34.92
CA VAL A 897 -19.60 -4.11 33.68
C VAL A 897 -19.09 -5.08 32.62
N PHE A 898 -18.49 -6.20 33.04
CA PHE A 898 -18.04 -7.27 32.14
C PHE A 898 -19.17 -8.23 31.74
N ARG A 899 -20.35 -8.06 32.33
CA ARG A 899 -21.61 -8.72 31.92
C ARG A 899 -22.53 -7.75 31.18
N ASN A 900 -21.94 -6.80 30.46
CA ASN A 900 -22.64 -5.82 29.63
C ASN A 900 -23.63 -4.90 30.38
N ARG A 901 -23.54 -4.80 31.71
CA ARG A 901 -24.31 -3.82 32.49
C ARG A 901 -23.64 -2.46 32.41
N ARG A 902 -24.45 -1.41 32.30
CA ARG A 902 -23.94 -0.02 32.24
C ARG A 902 -23.48 0.53 33.59
N GLY A 903 -24.13 0.12 34.67
CA GLY A 903 -23.78 0.53 36.03
C GLY A 903 -22.93 -0.52 36.74
N PHE A 904 -21.90 -0.07 37.47
CA PHE A 904 -21.01 -0.93 38.26
C PHE A 904 -20.50 -0.18 39.51
N SER A 905 -19.94 -0.96 40.44
CA SER A 905 -19.38 -0.48 41.71
C SER A 905 -17.86 -0.43 41.64
N THR A 906 -17.26 0.62 42.20
CA THR A 906 -15.79 0.81 42.31
C THR A 906 -15.24 0.55 43.72
N LYS A 907 -16.07 0.06 44.64
CA LYS A 907 -15.68 -0.20 46.05
C LYS A 907 -14.57 -1.24 46.21
N GLU A 908 -14.45 -2.18 45.28
CA GLU A 908 -13.48 -3.29 45.31
C GLU A 908 -12.33 -3.11 44.29
N LEU A 909 -11.92 -1.86 44.03
CA LEU A 909 -10.79 -1.58 43.13
C LEU A 909 -9.45 -1.98 43.75
N GLN A 910 -8.61 -2.63 42.93
CA GLN A 910 -7.23 -2.96 43.27
C GLN A 910 -6.28 -2.18 42.36
N SER A 911 -5.22 -1.59 42.92
CA SER A 911 -4.17 -0.96 42.10
C SER A 911 -3.32 -2.04 41.42
N VAL A 912 -2.90 -1.78 40.19
CA VAL A 912 -2.04 -2.69 39.41
C VAL A 912 -0.66 -2.05 39.28
N GLU A 913 0.33 -2.54 40.03
CA GLU A 913 1.63 -1.85 40.17
C GLU A 913 2.64 -2.13 39.05
N ASP A 914 2.44 -3.18 38.24
CA ASP A 914 3.41 -3.62 37.23
C ASP A 914 2.77 -3.65 35.83
N VAL A 915 2.47 -2.46 35.30
CA VAL A 915 1.93 -2.28 33.95
C VAL A 915 2.91 -1.46 33.12
N GLN A 916 3.21 -1.94 31.92
CA GLN A 916 4.05 -1.21 30.97
C GLN A 916 3.26 -0.09 30.32
N PHE A 917 3.86 1.10 30.27
CA PHE A 917 3.30 2.24 29.58
C PHE A 917 4.35 3.01 28.78
N GLN A 918 3.89 3.78 27.80
CA GLN A 918 4.68 4.70 27.01
C GLN A 918 4.05 6.10 27.04
N ILE A 919 4.91 7.11 26.95
CA ILE A 919 4.51 8.50 26.71
C ILE A 919 5.32 9.00 25.52
N ARG A 920 4.62 9.33 24.44
CA ARG A 920 5.19 10.03 23.28
C ARG A 920 4.87 11.51 23.41
N GLY A 921 5.94 12.32 23.49
CA GLY A 921 5.83 13.76 23.69
C GLY A 921 5.75 14.56 22.38
N PRO A 922 5.65 15.89 22.48
CA PRO A 922 5.64 16.79 21.31
C PRO A 922 6.91 16.74 20.46
N ASP A 923 8.02 16.30 21.04
CA ASP A 923 9.27 16.03 20.31
C ASP A 923 9.20 14.75 19.45
N GLY A 924 8.10 13.98 19.53
CA GLY A 924 7.93 12.71 18.84
C GLY A 924 8.70 11.55 19.49
N ARG A 925 9.47 11.81 20.56
CA ARG A 925 10.26 10.78 21.26
C ARG A 925 9.39 9.99 22.22
N VAL A 926 9.58 8.69 22.22
CA VAL A 926 8.85 7.74 23.04
C VAL A 926 9.65 7.45 24.31
N ARG A 927 9.02 7.63 25.46
CA ARG A 927 9.57 7.30 26.79
C ARG A 927 8.76 6.15 27.36
N ALA A 928 9.43 5.07 27.75
CA ALA A 928 8.79 3.90 28.36
C ALA A 928 8.94 3.93 29.88
N GLY A 929 7.94 3.40 30.59
CA GLY A 929 7.95 3.22 32.04
C GLY A 929 7.14 1.99 32.46
N SER A 930 7.26 1.64 33.73
CA SER A 930 6.41 0.64 34.39
C SER A 930 5.97 1.15 35.76
N GLY A 931 4.73 0.81 36.15
CA GLY A 931 4.14 1.26 37.41
C GLY A 931 2.61 1.17 37.39
N GLY A 932 1.95 1.51 38.50
CA GLY A 932 0.49 1.65 38.57
C GLY A 932 -0.06 3.05 38.29
N SER A 933 0.82 4.01 37.99
CA SER A 933 0.45 5.37 37.60
C SER A 933 1.36 5.90 36.51
N ILE A 934 0.80 6.70 35.62
CA ILE A 934 1.49 7.22 34.44
C ILE A 934 2.14 8.56 34.78
N GLY A 935 3.45 8.66 34.56
CA GLY A 935 4.23 9.89 34.62
C GLY A 935 5.63 9.76 35.19
#